data_AF-A0A2T2NJM6-F1
#
_entry.id   AF-A0A2T2NJM6-F1
#
_cell.length_a   1.000
_cell.length_b   1.000
_cell.length_c   1.000
_cell.angle_alpha   90.00
_cell.angle_beta   90.00
_cell.angle_gamma   90.00
#
_symmetry.space_group_name_H-M   'P 1'
#
loop_
_entity.id
_entity.type
_entity.pdbx_description
1 polymer ?
#
loop_
_entity_poly.entity_id
_entity_poly.type
_entity_poly.pdbx_seq_one_letter_code
_entity_poly.pdbx_strand_id
1 'polypeptide(L)'
;MGSIDILADMPDDEFNILTPNAMLGYGYNLDHFWYGVEQYRPAAIIVDSGSTDGGPYKLGMNKMTCGRGSYIRDLEPILAACFHHRIKVLIGSVGGDGSTKHVAEMLDIVTTISKDKGYNFKIATIDAGMDRNLIKSRIKAGKVGPCGPVEPLTENVVDAAVDVVSQMGAEPYIEALKGDPDIILGGRSYDPAPFAAFCLSRGIHEGVAWHMGKIMECGGICAVPKGRSMVATMRPTSFDLTPLAPEERCTPLSVASHTLYEKTRPDLLPGPGGVLDLTSARYEQITEKTCRVSGAEFITRPYQVKLEGVTHLGYRTIFIGGIRDPILIGQIDDFLERVREYTRNLFPELDQTEECRLIYHVYGRNGVMGPLEPVQAIPHEIAVLGEVVAPTQELSHTIANNARASILHFAYPGQMATTGNFASPLSPHEQEAGAVFKFALYHLVDLEPGEELSLFPITYHAVISSHLPLPLPGLSSEKLKSLKSGSLTPLSYKKIPDGPANLSQLARIIRSKNSGPFELTLDVMFDSREPYERVKSANILTNDVIQRLYHVPEEDIITNMYFDPALAWKCTIRRPWAQGSVGERDTLGTQQHAPLLDIEVPAAPKTSNGILETDKKSNNMLTNGVSDASGDRKCYKSSDIVREIWNGMKLPHGALKALSLPEDDSDVPALPSSYRVGRFAQSTIALSALAAAQVHAIRNDSAVPRVEVPLKHAVIEYKSERLYRLAGKPAPNPWGPIGGLHKTSDGFVRIHDSFPNHRDGSLELLGLPLTASRTDVTKKTIQWASIDFESVSVLEARLANYALRSYQQWDQLPQSKAIDDFPITLENIGPGPKGLPLHLQSGNDKCLRGLRVLEMSRVIAAPLAGKTLAAHGADVLWVTSPNLPDLPTMDRDFSRGKRTIQLDIDKPGDLEQLKSLISTADVFIQGYRPGAFSKRGLSPEQVVELNPGIIYANMSAFGPKGPWSGRRGFDSLVQTCSGMNVSEAEHYGAGEPARPTPCQALDHGGGYLLATGILGALCRRAQEGGSWRVDVSLAGCMKFLRSLGQYPGKTGFDSIDYECAEDVEDFLETRESGFGLLEAVKHSASVEGCTPGWDLMPRPLGSDEARWLE
;
A
#
# COMPACT_ATOMS: atom_id res chain seq x y z
N MET A 1 25.04 -41.33 6.28
CA MET A 1 25.61 -41.17 7.64
C MET A 1 25.96 -39.69 7.80
N GLY A 2 25.45 -38.92 8.75
CA GLY A 2 24.56 -39.22 9.87
C GLY A 2 23.23 -38.47 9.79
N SER A 3 22.17 -39.19 10.12
CA SER A 3 20.84 -38.67 10.46
C SER A 3 20.94 -38.02 11.83
N ILE A 4 20.76 -36.70 11.90
CA ILE A 4 20.41 -36.04 13.16
C ILE A 4 18.90 -36.25 13.31
N ASP A 5 18.54 -37.28 14.07
CA ASP A 5 17.19 -37.52 14.54
C ASP A 5 16.73 -36.33 15.40
N ILE A 6 15.82 -35.52 14.85
CA ILE A 6 14.95 -34.62 15.61
C ILE A 6 13.53 -35.18 15.48
N LEU A 7 13.32 -36.38 16.01
CA LEU A 7 12.00 -36.92 16.35
C LEU A 7 11.71 -36.75 17.85
N ALA A 8 12.51 -35.94 18.56
CA ALA A 8 12.59 -36.02 20.02
C ALA A 8 11.59 -35.16 20.81
N ASP A 9 10.76 -34.30 20.22
CA ASP A 9 10.00 -33.30 21.02
C ASP A 9 8.50 -33.11 20.69
N MET A 10 7.90 -33.86 19.76
CA MET A 10 6.44 -33.80 19.55
C MET A 10 5.80 -35.07 20.15
N PRO A 11 4.80 -34.94 21.04
CA PRO A 11 4.01 -36.08 21.51
C PRO A 11 3.42 -36.88 20.34
N ASP A 12 3.27 -38.20 20.51
CA ASP A 12 2.76 -39.12 19.46
C ASP A 12 1.34 -38.74 18.94
N ASP A 13 0.61 -37.87 19.65
CA ASP A 13 -0.72 -37.37 19.32
C ASP A 13 -0.74 -35.97 18.65
N GLU A 14 0.41 -35.35 18.38
CA GLU A 14 0.50 -34.03 17.73
C GLU A 14 0.90 -34.12 16.24
N PHE A 15 0.29 -33.29 15.39
CA PHE A 15 0.70 -33.13 13.99
C PHE A 15 0.44 -31.73 13.45
N ASN A 16 1.16 -31.35 12.39
CA ASN A 16 1.06 -30.02 11.79
C ASN A 16 0.32 -30.04 10.44
N ILE A 17 -0.48 -29.00 10.18
CA ILE A 17 -1.07 -28.69 8.87
C ILE A 17 -0.53 -27.35 8.41
N LEU A 18 -0.06 -27.28 7.16
CA LEU A 18 0.44 -26.05 6.54
C LEU A 18 -0.57 -25.52 5.51
N THR A 19 -0.92 -24.24 5.65
CA THR A 19 -1.66 -23.51 4.61
C THR A 19 -0.80 -22.38 4.07
N PRO A 20 -0.34 -22.47 2.80
CA PRO A 20 0.55 -21.46 2.22
C PRO A 20 -0.19 -20.14 1.94
N ASN A 21 -1.48 -20.21 1.62
CA ASN A 21 -2.32 -19.05 1.31
C ASN A 21 -3.81 -19.39 1.46
N ALA A 22 -4.65 -18.37 1.58
CA ALA A 22 -6.11 -18.49 1.63
C ALA A 22 -6.75 -18.96 0.32
N MET A 23 -6.09 -18.71 -0.81
CA MET A 23 -6.63 -18.95 -2.15
C MET A 23 -5.50 -19.39 -3.08
N LEU A 24 -5.63 -20.58 -3.65
CA LEU A 24 -4.67 -21.06 -4.64
C LEU A 24 -4.66 -20.18 -5.90
N GLY A 25 -3.47 -19.81 -6.38
CA GLY A 25 -3.27 -18.92 -7.52
C GLY A 25 -2.98 -17.45 -7.14
N TYR A 26 -3.29 -17.03 -5.92
CA TYR A 26 -3.01 -15.65 -5.46
C TYR A 26 -1.54 -15.42 -5.04
N GLY A 27 -0.74 -16.47 -4.95
CA GLY A 27 0.69 -16.41 -4.61
C GLY A 27 0.98 -16.39 -3.11
N TYR A 28 2.15 -16.91 -2.75
CA TYR A 28 2.69 -16.89 -1.39
C TYR A 28 4.21 -16.75 -1.41
N ASN A 29 4.79 -16.37 -0.26
CA ASN A 29 6.24 -16.26 -0.13
C ASN A 29 6.86 -17.67 -0.05
N LEU A 30 7.71 -17.99 -1.03
CA LEU A 30 8.32 -19.30 -1.16
C LEU A 30 9.28 -19.63 0.00
N ASP A 31 9.98 -18.63 0.55
CA ASP A 31 10.87 -18.83 1.69
C ASP A 31 10.06 -19.16 2.95
N HIS A 32 8.90 -18.52 3.15
CA HIS A 32 8.00 -18.84 4.27
C HIS A 32 7.40 -20.24 4.12
N PHE A 33 7.02 -20.63 2.90
CA PHE A 33 6.51 -21.96 2.60
C PHE A 33 7.54 -23.05 2.94
N TRP A 34 8.77 -22.94 2.42
CA TRP A 34 9.83 -23.92 2.70
C TRP A 34 10.24 -23.91 4.17
N TYR A 35 10.25 -22.74 4.83
CA TYR A 35 10.42 -22.67 6.27
C TYR A 35 9.33 -23.46 7.01
N GLY A 36 8.06 -23.31 6.61
CA GLY A 36 6.95 -24.10 7.13
C GLY A 36 7.17 -25.61 6.97
N VAL A 37 7.56 -26.04 5.78
CA VAL A 37 7.83 -27.44 5.45
C VAL A 37 8.99 -28.00 6.28
N GLU A 38 10.13 -27.30 6.32
CA GLU A 38 11.36 -27.77 6.97
C GLU A 38 11.27 -27.73 8.51
N GLN A 39 10.70 -26.65 9.07
CA GLN A 39 10.64 -26.43 10.51
C GLN A 39 9.50 -27.22 11.18
N TYR A 40 8.32 -27.27 10.56
CA TYR A 40 7.14 -27.87 11.17
C TYR A 40 6.80 -29.26 10.61
N ARG A 41 7.45 -29.69 9.52
CA ARG A 41 7.26 -31.03 8.90
C ARG A 41 5.77 -31.43 8.84
N PRO A 42 4.93 -30.62 8.15
CA PRO A 42 3.49 -30.79 8.18
C PRO A 42 3.09 -32.16 7.63
N ALA A 43 2.09 -32.78 8.25
CA ALA A 43 1.51 -34.03 7.77
C ALA A 43 0.65 -33.81 6.52
N ALA A 44 0.10 -32.61 6.36
CA ALA A 44 -0.61 -32.18 5.16
C ALA A 44 -0.38 -30.71 4.82
N ILE A 45 -0.41 -30.41 3.52
CA ILE A 45 -0.59 -29.07 2.98
C ILE A 45 -2.04 -29.00 2.49
N ILE A 46 -2.81 -28.10 3.09
CA ILE A 46 -4.24 -27.96 2.77
C ILE A 46 -4.50 -26.51 2.38
N VAL A 47 -5.16 -26.33 1.24
CA VAL A 47 -5.48 -25.01 0.69
C VAL A 47 -6.83 -25.07 -0.02
N ASP A 48 -7.65 -24.05 0.18
CA ASP A 48 -8.84 -23.89 -0.64
C ASP A 48 -8.50 -23.12 -1.93
N SER A 49 -9.18 -23.47 -3.02
CA SER A 49 -9.04 -22.80 -4.31
C SER A 49 -10.22 -21.89 -4.61
N GLY A 50 -10.95 -21.44 -3.58
CA GLY A 50 -11.88 -20.31 -3.63
C GLY A 50 -13.34 -20.71 -3.49
N SER A 51 -14.20 -19.76 -3.79
CA SER A 51 -15.64 -19.92 -3.66
C SER A 51 -16.37 -19.16 -4.77
N THR A 52 -17.69 -19.27 -4.76
CA THR A 52 -18.59 -18.49 -5.62
C THR A 52 -18.74 -17.02 -5.19
N ASP A 53 -17.92 -16.52 -4.24
CA ASP A 53 -17.98 -15.13 -3.74
C ASP A 53 -17.59 -14.08 -4.81
N GLY A 54 -17.02 -14.50 -5.93
CA GLY A 54 -16.81 -13.62 -7.09
C GLY A 54 -18.11 -13.25 -7.83
N GLY A 55 -19.24 -13.89 -7.48
CA GLY A 55 -20.50 -13.79 -8.20
C GLY A 55 -20.69 -14.90 -9.25
N PRO A 56 -21.82 -14.90 -9.97
CA PRO A 56 -22.25 -16.04 -10.79
C PRO A 56 -21.46 -16.23 -12.09
N TYR A 57 -20.62 -15.25 -12.47
CA TYR A 57 -19.96 -15.22 -13.77
C TYR A 57 -18.99 -16.38 -13.98
N LYS A 58 -18.20 -16.74 -12.96
CA LYS A 58 -17.14 -17.76 -13.10
C LYS A 58 -17.74 -19.16 -13.31
N LEU A 59 -18.75 -19.50 -12.53
CA LEU A 59 -19.50 -20.75 -12.67
C LEU A 59 -20.22 -20.80 -14.02
N GLY A 60 -20.84 -19.69 -14.42
CA GLY A 60 -21.57 -19.60 -15.70
C GLY A 60 -20.68 -19.73 -16.93
N MET A 61 -19.47 -19.17 -16.86
CA MET A 61 -18.47 -19.30 -17.92
C MET A 61 -17.64 -20.59 -17.83
N ASN A 62 -17.74 -21.33 -16.72
CA ASN A 62 -16.86 -22.47 -16.42
C ASN A 62 -15.38 -22.10 -16.56
N LYS A 63 -15.00 -20.94 -15.99
CA LYS A 63 -13.63 -20.42 -16.03
C LYS A 63 -13.03 -20.39 -14.63
N MET A 64 -11.78 -20.81 -14.52
CA MET A 64 -11.01 -20.68 -13.29
C MET A 64 -10.96 -19.22 -12.81
N THR A 65 -10.86 -19.03 -11.49
CA THR A 65 -10.73 -17.72 -10.86
C THR A 65 -9.46 -17.00 -11.34
N CYS A 66 -8.32 -17.69 -11.28
CA CYS A 66 -7.02 -17.18 -11.73
C CYS A 66 -6.65 -17.70 -13.13
N GLY A 67 -5.70 -17.04 -13.79
CA GLY A 67 -5.11 -17.58 -15.02
C GLY A 67 -4.30 -18.85 -14.73
N ARG A 68 -4.28 -19.81 -15.68
CA ARG A 68 -3.60 -21.11 -15.54
C ARG A 68 -2.15 -21.01 -15.02
N GLY A 69 -1.36 -20.05 -15.52
CA GLY A 69 0.02 -19.84 -15.07
C GLY A 69 0.17 -19.49 -13.58
N SER A 70 -0.85 -18.90 -12.96
CA SER A 70 -0.85 -18.60 -11.52
C SER A 70 -1.00 -19.86 -10.67
N TYR A 71 -1.84 -20.80 -11.11
CA TYR A 71 -1.97 -22.10 -10.46
C TYR A 71 -0.68 -22.92 -10.59
N ILE A 72 -0.04 -22.90 -11.77
CA ILE A 72 1.24 -23.59 -11.99
C ILE A 72 2.30 -23.06 -11.01
N ARG A 73 2.49 -21.74 -10.93
CA ARG A 73 3.44 -21.10 -10.01
C ARG A 73 3.24 -21.56 -8.56
N ASP A 74 1.99 -21.63 -8.10
CA ASP A 74 1.68 -21.94 -6.71
C ASP A 74 1.71 -23.45 -6.41
N LEU A 75 1.43 -24.30 -7.39
CA LEU A 75 1.43 -25.77 -7.23
C LEU A 75 2.82 -26.38 -7.32
N GLU A 76 3.72 -25.84 -8.15
CA GLU A 76 5.08 -26.39 -8.31
C GLU A 76 5.80 -26.64 -6.96
N PRO A 77 5.85 -25.69 -6.01
CA PRO A 77 6.48 -25.93 -4.70
C PRO A 77 5.72 -26.94 -3.84
N ILE A 78 4.38 -26.92 -3.88
CA ILE A 78 3.52 -27.81 -3.09
C ILE A 78 3.73 -29.26 -3.54
N LEU A 79 3.79 -29.50 -4.85
CA LEU A 79 4.03 -30.83 -5.42
C LEU A 79 5.45 -31.30 -5.13
N ALA A 80 6.45 -30.42 -5.19
CA ALA A 80 7.82 -30.77 -4.77
C ALA A 80 7.87 -31.20 -3.29
N ALA A 81 7.20 -30.45 -2.39
CA ALA A 81 7.12 -30.79 -0.98
C ALA A 81 6.39 -32.13 -0.75
N CYS A 82 5.27 -32.34 -1.45
CA CYS A 82 4.51 -33.59 -1.46
C CYS A 82 5.39 -34.79 -1.83
N PHE A 83 6.13 -34.70 -2.94
CA PHE A 83 6.96 -35.79 -3.45
C PHE A 83 8.13 -36.11 -2.52
N HIS A 84 8.90 -35.09 -2.15
CA HIS A 84 10.17 -35.28 -1.43
C HIS A 84 9.97 -35.55 0.06
N HIS A 85 8.96 -34.93 0.70
CA HIS A 85 8.71 -35.07 2.13
C HIS A 85 7.52 -35.98 2.47
N ARG A 86 6.85 -36.58 1.47
CA ARG A 86 5.68 -37.45 1.66
C ARG A 86 4.52 -36.76 2.40
N ILE A 87 4.34 -35.47 2.12
CA ILE A 87 3.29 -34.64 2.71
C ILE A 87 2.02 -34.79 1.88
N LYS A 88 0.87 -35.06 2.52
CA LYS A 88 -0.42 -35.13 1.81
C LYS A 88 -0.85 -33.74 1.33
N VAL A 89 -1.46 -33.65 0.15
CA VAL A 89 -1.98 -32.39 -0.38
C VAL A 89 -3.49 -32.48 -0.57
N LEU A 90 -4.26 -31.60 0.06
CA LEU A 90 -5.71 -31.55 -0.13
C LEU A 90 -6.08 -30.15 -0.65
N ILE A 91 -6.83 -30.11 -1.74
CA ILE A 91 -7.30 -28.87 -2.35
C ILE A 91 -8.83 -28.90 -2.44
N GLY A 92 -9.47 -27.91 -1.81
CA GLY A 92 -10.91 -27.66 -1.88
C GLY A 92 -11.29 -26.76 -3.05
N SER A 93 -12.54 -26.86 -3.49
CA SER A 93 -13.17 -25.95 -4.46
C SER A 93 -12.25 -25.59 -5.63
N VAL A 94 -11.63 -26.61 -6.23
CA VAL A 94 -10.59 -26.41 -7.26
C VAL A 94 -11.07 -25.46 -8.36
N GLY A 95 -10.22 -24.50 -8.71
CA GLY A 95 -10.52 -23.48 -9.71
C GLY A 95 -11.44 -22.34 -9.27
N GLY A 96 -12.00 -22.36 -8.06
CA GLY A 96 -12.92 -21.36 -7.53
C GLY A 96 -14.26 -21.99 -7.19
N ASP A 97 -15.07 -22.23 -8.21
CA ASP A 97 -16.43 -22.76 -8.00
C ASP A 97 -16.49 -24.29 -7.93
N GLY A 98 -15.37 -24.99 -8.19
CA GLY A 98 -15.30 -26.44 -8.02
C GLY A 98 -16.23 -27.29 -8.91
N SER A 99 -16.57 -26.83 -10.13
CA SER A 99 -17.32 -27.64 -11.09
C SER A 99 -16.49 -28.83 -11.60
N THR A 100 -17.15 -29.83 -12.19
CA THR A 100 -16.48 -30.98 -12.82
C THR A 100 -15.39 -30.56 -13.81
N LYS A 101 -15.61 -29.48 -14.56
CA LYS A 101 -14.61 -28.94 -15.51
C LYS A 101 -13.40 -28.35 -14.79
N HIS A 102 -13.62 -27.65 -13.67
CA HIS A 102 -12.51 -27.14 -12.87
C HIS A 102 -11.68 -28.27 -12.26
N VAL A 103 -12.31 -29.36 -11.81
CA VAL A 103 -11.61 -30.56 -11.33
C VAL A 103 -10.74 -31.17 -12.42
N ALA A 104 -11.28 -31.31 -13.63
CA ALA A 104 -10.54 -31.83 -14.78
C ALA A 104 -9.33 -30.93 -15.16
N GLU A 105 -9.53 -29.61 -15.21
CA GLU A 105 -8.45 -28.65 -15.52
C GLU A 105 -7.36 -28.66 -14.44
N MET A 106 -7.73 -28.74 -13.15
CA MET A 106 -6.77 -28.81 -12.06
C MET A 106 -5.96 -30.12 -12.10
N LEU A 107 -6.63 -31.25 -12.37
CA LEU A 107 -5.96 -32.54 -12.57
C LEU A 107 -4.96 -32.48 -13.73
N ASP A 108 -5.32 -31.82 -14.82
CA ASP A 108 -4.43 -31.62 -15.97
C ASP A 108 -3.20 -30.78 -15.61
N ILE A 109 -3.38 -29.68 -14.85
CA ILE A 109 -2.26 -28.86 -14.35
C ILE A 109 -1.32 -29.70 -13.48
N VAL A 110 -1.86 -30.41 -12.48
CA VAL A 110 -1.06 -31.26 -11.58
C VAL A 110 -0.35 -32.36 -12.37
N THR A 111 -1.03 -33.00 -13.32
CA THR A 111 -0.46 -34.05 -14.17
C THR A 111 0.67 -33.52 -15.03
N THR A 112 0.51 -32.34 -15.62
CA THR A 112 1.53 -31.68 -16.44
C THR A 112 2.78 -31.39 -15.63
N ILE A 113 2.63 -30.71 -14.48
CA ILE A 113 3.77 -30.39 -13.60
C ILE A 113 4.47 -31.68 -13.14
N SER A 114 3.70 -32.70 -12.74
CA SER A 114 4.26 -33.95 -12.24
C SER A 114 5.09 -34.68 -13.30
N LYS A 115 4.60 -34.72 -14.55
CA LYS A 115 5.36 -35.30 -15.67
C LYS A 115 6.64 -34.51 -15.92
N ASP A 116 6.55 -33.18 -16.02
CA ASP A 116 7.68 -32.29 -16.33
C ASP A 116 8.79 -32.34 -15.25
N LYS A 117 8.41 -32.50 -13.98
CA LYS A 117 9.36 -32.49 -12.85
C LYS A 117 9.83 -33.89 -12.41
N GLY A 118 9.30 -34.97 -13.02
CA GLY A 118 9.67 -36.34 -12.69
C GLY A 118 8.98 -36.91 -11.45
N TYR A 119 7.79 -36.43 -11.08
CA TYR A 119 7.07 -36.86 -9.88
C TYR A 119 6.01 -37.93 -10.19
N ASN A 120 5.93 -38.91 -9.28
CA ASN A 120 4.91 -39.96 -9.31
C ASN A 120 3.94 -39.75 -8.15
N PHE A 121 2.65 -39.71 -8.44
CA PHE A 121 1.61 -39.50 -7.44
C PHE A 121 0.41 -40.40 -7.66
N LYS A 122 -0.22 -40.81 -6.56
CA LYS A 122 -1.60 -41.26 -6.51
C LYS A 122 -2.51 -40.07 -6.22
N ILE A 123 -3.41 -39.75 -7.14
CA ILE A 123 -4.30 -38.59 -7.03
C ILE A 123 -5.73 -39.08 -6.90
N ALA A 124 -6.50 -38.56 -5.94
CA ALA A 124 -7.94 -38.72 -5.86
C ALA A 124 -8.63 -37.44 -6.33
N THR A 125 -9.65 -37.56 -7.18
CA THR A 125 -10.55 -36.46 -7.55
C THR A 125 -11.94 -36.73 -7.00
N ILE A 126 -12.60 -35.70 -6.45
CA ILE A 126 -13.98 -35.78 -5.95
C ILE A 126 -14.83 -34.82 -6.78
N ASP A 127 -15.83 -35.35 -7.49
CA ASP A 127 -16.78 -34.54 -8.25
C ASP A 127 -17.87 -33.96 -7.34
N ALA A 128 -18.35 -32.77 -7.67
CA ALA A 128 -19.40 -32.05 -6.95
C ALA A 128 -20.63 -31.73 -7.82
N GLY A 129 -20.61 -32.12 -9.10
CA GLY A 129 -21.77 -32.00 -9.99
C GLY A 129 -22.93 -32.85 -9.52
N MET A 130 -24.15 -32.30 -9.55
CA MET A 130 -25.35 -33.00 -9.07
C MET A 130 -26.31 -33.37 -10.21
N ASP A 131 -26.88 -34.58 -10.16
CA ASP A 131 -27.88 -35.03 -11.13
C ASP A 131 -29.15 -34.19 -11.03
N ARG A 132 -29.53 -33.55 -12.15
CA ARG A 132 -30.73 -32.73 -12.28
C ARG A 132 -32.01 -33.52 -12.00
N ASN A 133 -32.06 -34.80 -12.37
CA ASN A 133 -33.26 -35.62 -12.11
C ASN A 133 -33.44 -35.88 -10.61
N LEU A 134 -32.34 -36.10 -9.89
CA LEU A 134 -32.37 -36.20 -8.44
C LEU A 134 -32.87 -34.91 -7.81
N ILE A 135 -32.35 -33.75 -8.23
CA ILE A 135 -32.81 -32.44 -7.73
C ILE A 135 -34.32 -32.28 -7.97
N LYS A 136 -34.79 -32.53 -9.19
CA LYS A 136 -36.23 -32.44 -9.53
C LYS A 136 -37.09 -33.40 -8.71
N SER A 137 -36.59 -34.61 -8.41
CA SER A 137 -37.28 -35.57 -7.54
C SER A 137 -37.40 -35.05 -6.09
N ARG A 138 -36.36 -34.37 -5.58
CA ARG A 138 -36.35 -33.78 -4.23
C ARG A 138 -37.29 -32.58 -4.14
N ILE A 139 -37.36 -31.75 -5.20
CA ILE A 139 -38.36 -30.67 -5.31
C ILE A 139 -39.77 -31.24 -5.17
N LYS A 140 -40.11 -32.28 -5.95
CA LYS A 140 -41.43 -32.94 -5.89
C LYS A 140 -41.75 -33.54 -4.53
N ALA A 141 -40.73 -34.01 -3.82
CA ALA A 141 -40.86 -34.59 -2.49
C ALA A 141 -40.89 -33.55 -1.35
N GLY A 142 -40.73 -32.25 -1.66
CA GLY A 142 -40.65 -31.20 -0.64
C GLY A 142 -39.37 -31.25 0.21
N LYS A 143 -38.29 -31.85 -0.33
CA LYS A 143 -36.98 -32.06 0.32
C LYS A 143 -35.93 -31.04 -0.09
N VAL A 144 -36.37 -29.84 -0.46
CA VAL A 144 -35.52 -28.72 -0.86
C VAL A 144 -35.99 -27.48 -0.11
N GLY A 145 -35.06 -26.79 0.54
CA GLY A 145 -35.30 -25.54 1.27
C GLY A 145 -34.43 -24.40 0.74
N PRO A 146 -34.81 -23.14 0.98
CA PRO A 146 -33.99 -22.00 0.60
C PRO A 146 -32.74 -21.89 1.51
N CYS A 147 -31.59 -21.51 0.95
CA CYS A 147 -30.38 -21.20 1.72
C CYS A 147 -30.24 -19.67 1.89
N GLY A 148 -31.09 -19.07 2.72
CA GLY A 148 -31.22 -17.60 2.83
C GLY A 148 -32.41 -17.08 2.00
N PRO A 149 -32.49 -15.76 1.74
CA PRO A 149 -33.66 -15.15 1.10
C PRO A 149 -33.64 -15.31 -0.43
N VAL A 150 -33.78 -16.56 -0.89
CA VAL A 150 -33.89 -16.95 -2.31
C VAL A 150 -35.32 -17.39 -2.64
N GLU A 151 -35.74 -17.18 -3.88
CA GLU A 151 -37.03 -17.68 -4.39
C GLU A 151 -37.09 -19.21 -4.38
N PRO A 152 -38.27 -19.83 -4.19
CA PRO A 152 -38.41 -21.28 -4.21
C PRO A 152 -37.86 -21.93 -5.49
N LEU A 153 -37.09 -23.00 -5.33
CA LEU A 153 -36.55 -23.75 -6.46
C LEU A 153 -37.65 -24.47 -7.25
N THR A 154 -37.66 -24.29 -8.57
CA THR A 154 -38.58 -24.97 -9.50
C THR A 154 -37.83 -25.87 -10.47
N GLU A 155 -38.52 -26.87 -11.04
CA GLU A 155 -37.93 -27.77 -12.05
C GLU A 155 -37.42 -27.00 -13.28
N ASN A 156 -38.13 -25.97 -13.71
CA ASN A 156 -37.74 -25.13 -14.85
C ASN A 156 -36.40 -24.42 -14.60
N VAL A 157 -36.17 -23.95 -13.37
CA VAL A 157 -34.90 -23.30 -12.98
C VAL A 157 -33.75 -24.32 -13.01
N VAL A 158 -33.99 -25.55 -12.54
CA VAL A 158 -33.00 -26.63 -12.61
C VAL A 158 -32.67 -26.98 -14.06
N ASP A 159 -33.66 -27.03 -14.96
CA ASP A 159 -33.45 -27.33 -16.37
C ASP A 159 -32.72 -26.18 -17.10
N ALA A 160 -33.00 -24.92 -16.74
CA ALA A 160 -32.37 -23.74 -17.33
C ALA A 160 -30.97 -23.41 -16.80
N ALA A 161 -30.52 -24.03 -15.70
CA ALA A 161 -29.20 -23.79 -15.13
C ALA A 161 -28.09 -24.20 -16.11
N VAL A 162 -27.06 -23.37 -16.25
CA VAL A 162 -25.87 -23.68 -17.07
C VAL A 162 -25.06 -24.79 -16.41
N ASP A 163 -24.84 -24.66 -15.11
CA ASP A 163 -24.11 -25.62 -14.28
C ASP A 163 -24.72 -25.65 -12.87
N VAL A 164 -24.59 -26.78 -12.19
CA VAL A 164 -25.08 -26.99 -10.81
C VAL A 164 -24.05 -27.80 -10.04
N VAL A 165 -23.51 -27.18 -8.99
CA VAL A 165 -22.59 -27.81 -8.05
C VAL A 165 -23.24 -27.95 -6.68
N SER A 166 -22.83 -28.97 -5.95
CA SER A 166 -23.28 -29.24 -4.59
C SER A 166 -22.10 -29.12 -3.62
N GLN A 167 -22.28 -28.37 -2.55
CA GLN A 167 -21.23 -28.11 -1.57
C GLN A 167 -21.05 -29.31 -0.64
N MET A 168 -19.97 -30.06 -0.84
CA MET A 168 -19.69 -31.28 -0.06
C MET A 168 -19.15 -30.98 1.35
N GLY A 169 -19.42 -31.89 2.29
CA GLY A 169 -18.83 -31.90 3.63
C GLY A 169 -17.49 -32.63 3.72
N ALA A 170 -17.10 -33.05 4.93
CA ALA A 170 -15.82 -33.71 5.19
C ALA A 170 -15.81 -35.19 4.75
N GLU A 171 -16.99 -35.80 4.61
CA GLU A 171 -17.17 -37.24 4.45
C GLU A 171 -16.52 -37.77 3.15
N PRO A 172 -16.69 -37.15 1.96
CA PRO A 172 -16.02 -37.61 0.76
C PRO A 172 -14.49 -37.56 0.85
N TYR A 173 -13.94 -36.56 1.54
CA TYR A 173 -12.50 -36.46 1.77
C TYR A 173 -11.99 -37.55 2.72
N ILE A 174 -12.74 -37.86 3.80
CA ILE A 174 -12.42 -38.95 4.72
C ILE A 174 -12.41 -40.29 3.97
N GLU A 175 -13.40 -40.52 3.12
CA GLU A 175 -13.45 -41.74 2.29
C GLU A 175 -12.28 -41.78 1.30
N ALA A 176 -11.98 -40.67 0.62
CA ALA A 176 -10.87 -40.58 -0.32
C ALA A 176 -9.52 -40.91 0.35
N LEU A 177 -9.31 -40.44 1.59
CA LEU A 177 -8.10 -40.69 2.39
C LEU A 177 -7.88 -42.18 2.69
N LYS A 178 -8.93 -43.02 2.76
CA LYS A 178 -8.78 -44.48 2.94
C LYS A 178 -8.05 -45.15 1.78
N GLY A 179 -8.15 -44.57 0.59
CA GLY A 179 -7.37 -44.98 -0.58
C GLY A 179 -5.90 -44.57 -0.53
N ASP A 180 -5.44 -43.89 0.53
CA ASP A 180 -4.07 -43.39 0.69
C ASP A 180 -3.52 -42.61 -0.54
N PRO A 181 -4.27 -41.65 -1.12
CA PRO A 181 -3.74 -40.81 -2.18
C PRO A 181 -2.67 -39.85 -1.66
N ASP A 182 -1.72 -39.45 -2.49
CA ASP A 182 -0.78 -38.36 -2.18
C ASP A 182 -1.49 -37.00 -2.24
N ILE A 183 -2.41 -36.84 -3.20
CA ILE A 183 -3.11 -35.59 -3.51
C ILE A 183 -4.61 -35.85 -3.61
N ILE A 184 -5.44 -34.98 -3.02
CA ILE A 184 -6.89 -34.95 -3.20
C ILE A 184 -7.30 -33.62 -3.82
N LEU A 185 -8.00 -33.68 -4.95
CA LEU A 185 -8.58 -32.54 -5.65
C LEU A 185 -10.10 -32.63 -5.55
N GLY A 186 -10.70 -31.85 -4.66
CA GLY A 186 -12.16 -31.81 -4.52
C GLY A 186 -12.78 -30.69 -5.35
N GLY A 187 -13.94 -30.98 -5.93
CA GLY A 187 -14.85 -30.00 -6.50
C GLY A 187 -15.41 -29.05 -5.44
N ARG A 188 -16.65 -28.57 -5.61
CA ARG A 188 -17.23 -27.59 -4.69
C ARG A 188 -17.31 -28.14 -3.26
N SER A 189 -16.59 -27.49 -2.35
CA SER A 189 -16.49 -27.92 -0.95
C SER A 189 -17.01 -26.85 -0.02
N TYR A 190 -17.48 -27.27 1.15
CA TYR A 190 -17.53 -26.37 2.28
C TYR A 190 -16.09 -26.08 2.68
N ASP A 191 -15.69 -24.82 2.67
CA ASP A 191 -14.28 -24.40 2.74
C ASP A 191 -13.47 -25.05 3.91
N PRO A 192 -14.04 -25.31 5.11
CA PRO A 192 -13.34 -26.03 6.17
C PRO A 192 -13.22 -27.55 5.96
N ALA A 193 -14.01 -28.14 5.07
CA ALA A 193 -14.17 -29.59 4.91
C ALA A 193 -12.86 -30.35 4.67
N PRO A 194 -11.95 -29.96 3.76
CA PRO A 194 -10.69 -30.69 3.57
C PRO A 194 -9.82 -30.70 4.83
N PHE A 195 -9.86 -29.62 5.62
CA PHE A 195 -9.15 -29.52 6.90
C PHE A 195 -9.79 -30.43 7.96
N ALA A 196 -11.11 -30.31 8.13
CA ALA A 196 -11.87 -31.11 9.08
C ALA A 196 -11.72 -32.60 8.78
N ALA A 197 -11.84 -33.01 7.52
CA ALA A 197 -11.66 -34.39 7.08
C ALA A 197 -10.29 -34.97 7.46
N PHE A 198 -9.21 -34.23 7.20
CA PHE A 198 -7.87 -34.68 7.55
C PHE A 198 -7.71 -34.86 9.06
N CYS A 199 -8.25 -33.94 9.86
CA CYS A 199 -8.23 -34.03 11.33
C CYS A 199 -9.08 -35.17 11.88
N LEU A 200 -10.31 -35.33 11.38
CA LEU A 200 -11.23 -36.40 11.78
C LEU A 200 -10.67 -37.78 11.46
N SER A 201 -9.99 -37.95 10.31
CA SER A 201 -9.31 -39.19 9.95
C SER A 201 -8.19 -39.60 10.92
N ARG A 202 -7.76 -38.67 11.78
CA ARG A 202 -6.72 -38.82 12.80
C ARG A 202 -7.26 -38.77 14.23
N GLY A 203 -8.58 -38.81 14.42
CA GLY A 203 -9.21 -38.88 15.74
C GLY A 203 -9.25 -37.57 16.52
N ILE A 204 -9.11 -36.42 15.86
CA ILE A 204 -9.29 -35.10 16.49
C ILE A 204 -10.79 -34.86 16.79
N HIS A 205 -11.09 -34.21 17.91
CA HIS A 205 -12.45 -33.83 18.28
C HIS A 205 -13.14 -33.00 17.18
N GLU A 206 -14.41 -33.31 16.89
CA GLU A 206 -15.11 -32.78 15.72
C GLU A 206 -15.19 -31.24 15.74
N GLY A 207 -15.63 -30.64 16.83
CA GLY A 207 -15.70 -29.17 16.95
C GLY A 207 -14.33 -28.49 16.80
N VAL A 208 -13.25 -29.15 17.21
CA VAL A 208 -11.87 -28.63 17.08
C VAL A 208 -11.41 -28.71 15.62
N ALA A 209 -11.69 -29.81 14.94
CA ALA A 209 -11.38 -30.02 13.53
C ALA A 209 -12.07 -28.96 12.63
N TRP A 210 -13.37 -28.74 12.84
CA TRP A 210 -14.14 -27.75 12.09
C TRP A 210 -13.73 -26.31 12.41
N HIS A 211 -13.46 -25.98 13.68
CA HIS A 211 -13.02 -24.63 14.04
C HIS A 211 -11.63 -24.31 13.48
N MET A 212 -10.71 -25.28 13.51
CA MET A 212 -9.41 -25.12 12.86
C MET A 212 -9.58 -24.89 11.36
N GLY A 213 -10.38 -25.71 10.68
CA GLY A 213 -10.65 -25.55 9.25
C GLY A 213 -11.21 -24.17 8.92
N LYS A 214 -12.17 -23.67 9.69
CA LYS A 214 -12.77 -22.34 9.49
C LYS A 214 -11.76 -21.19 9.53
N ILE A 215 -10.71 -21.32 10.35
CA ILE A 215 -9.66 -20.31 10.45
C ILE A 215 -8.60 -20.52 9.37
N MET A 216 -8.18 -21.77 9.16
CA MET A 216 -7.10 -22.12 8.24
C MET A 216 -7.49 -22.04 6.77
N GLU A 217 -8.78 -22.14 6.41
CA GLU A 217 -9.25 -21.93 5.02
C GLU A 217 -8.84 -20.56 4.47
N CYS A 218 -8.76 -19.55 5.35
CA CYS A 218 -8.32 -18.20 5.02
C CYS A 218 -6.81 -17.97 5.25
N GLY A 219 -6.04 -19.03 5.52
CA GLY A 219 -4.60 -18.96 5.80
C GLY A 219 -4.26 -17.95 6.92
N GLY A 220 -3.15 -17.22 6.75
CA GLY A 220 -2.62 -16.26 7.73
C GLY A 220 -3.36 -14.92 7.82
N ILE A 221 -4.58 -14.79 7.26
CA ILE A 221 -5.32 -13.51 7.25
C ILE A 221 -5.67 -13.04 8.67
N CYS A 222 -5.80 -13.95 9.63
CA CYS A 222 -6.06 -13.62 11.04
C CYS A 222 -4.82 -13.14 11.82
N ALA A 223 -3.63 -13.17 11.24
CA ALA A 223 -2.41 -12.69 11.88
C ALA A 223 -2.36 -11.15 11.94
N VAL A 224 -1.49 -10.63 12.82
CA VAL A 224 -1.18 -9.21 12.96
C VAL A 224 0.34 -9.01 12.82
N PRO A 225 0.83 -8.24 11.84
CA PRO A 225 0.09 -7.74 10.67
C PRO A 225 -0.55 -8.88 9.85
N LYS A 226 -1.52 -8.55 9.00
CA LYS A 226 -2.24 -9.51 8.16
C LYS A 226 -1.26 -10.28 7.27
N GLY A 227 -1.20 -11.59 7.45
CA GLY A 227 -0.31 -12.49 6.74
C GLY A 227 -1.00 -13.34 5.67
N ARG A 228 -0.26 -14.32 5.15
CA ARG A 228 -0.77 -15.31 4.18
C ARG A 228 -0.58 -16.75 4.61
N SER A 229 0.59 -17.10 5.13
CA SER A 229 0.98 -18.49 5.38
C SER A 229 0.95 -18.80 6.87
N MET A 230 0.31 -19.92 7.23
CA MET A 230 0.09 -20.30 8.62
C MET A 230 0.27 -21.81 8.79
N VAL A 231 0.71 -22.21 9.97
CA VAL A 231 0.73 -23.60 10.42
C VAL A 231 -0.23 -23.76 11.59
N ALA A 232 -1.02 -24.82 11.55
CA ALA A 232 -1.81 -25.29 12.69
C ALA A 232 -1.16 -26.53 13.30
N THR A 233 -0.87 -26.51 14.60
CA THR A 233 -0.43 -27.68 15.37
C THR A 233 -1.63 -28.28 16.08
N MET A 234 -2.01 -29.49 15.70
CA MET A 234 -3.22 -30.18 16.15
C MET A 234 -2.98 -31.04 17.38
N ARG A 235 -3.97 -31.06 18.29
CA ARG A 235 -4.08 -31.93 19.47
C ARG A 235 -5.51 -32.48 19.57
N PRO A 236 -5.76 -33.55 20.35
CA PRO A 236 -7.09 -34.15 20.45
C PRO A 236 -8.23 -33.15 20.72
N THR A 237 -8.01 -32.15 21.57
CA THR A 237 -9.05 -31.19 22.01
C THR A 237 -8.69 -29.71 21.80
N SER A 238 -7.59 -29.41 21.09
CA SER A 238 -7.16 -28.02 20.82
C SER A 238 -6.25 -27.92 19.61
N PHE A 239 -5.97 -26.72 19.15
CA PHE A 239 -4.95 -26.46 18.13
C PHE A 239 -4.24 -25.13 18.36
N ASP A 240 -3.00 -25.03 17.89
CA ASP A 240 -2.20 -23.80 17.93
C ASP A 240 -2.03 -23.23 16.53
N LEU A 241 -2.22 -21.92 16.38
CA LEU A 241 -2.00 -21.20 15.14
C LEU A 241 -0.71 -20.39 15.21
N THR A 242 0.19 -20.65 14.27
CA THR A 242 1.48 -19.95 14.16
C THR A 242 1.68 -19.43 12.74
N PRO A 243 1.72 -18.11 12.50
CA PRO A 243 2.05 -17.55 11.20
C PRO A 243 3.52 -17.80 10.84
N LEU A 244 3.85 -17.86 9.55
CA LEU A 244 5.22 -18.22 9.12
C LEU A 244 6.15 -17.02 8.93
N ALA A 245 5.63 -15.85 8.60
CA ALA A 245 6.47 -14.67 8.43
C ALA A 245 7.03 -14.23 9.79
N PRO A 246 8.33 -13.88 9.91
CA PRO A 246 8.95 -13.57 11.20
C PRO A 246 8.26 -12.45 11.99
N GLU A 247 7.72 -11.46 11.28
CA GLU A 247 7.14 -10.23 11.82
C GLU A 247 5.66 -10.36 12.26
N GLU A 248 5.01 -11.47 11.91
CA GLU A 248 3.59 -11.75 12.15
C GLU A 248 3.35 -12.50 13.47
N ARG A 249 2.24 -12.22 14.15
CA ARG A 249 1.74 -12.98 15.30
C ARG A 249 0.24 -13.24 15.23
N CYS A 250 -0.22 -14.35 15.80
CA CYS A 250 -1.63 -14.57 16.12
C CYS A 250 -1.89 -14.19 17.58
N THR A 251 -2.88 -13.32 17.83
CA THR A 251 -3.32 -12.96 19.18
C THR A 251 -4.71 -13.54 19.45
N PRO A 252 -5.13 -13.73 20.71
CA PRO A 252 -6.49 -14.18 21.02
C PRO A 252 -7.57 -13.35 20.32
N LEU A 253 -7.40 -12.03 20.32
CA LEU A 253 -8.33 -11.11 19.67
C LEU A 253 -8.33 -11.28 18.15
N SER A 254 -7.17 -11.39 17.50
CA SER A 254 -7.08 -11.47 16.05
C SER A 254 -7.63 -12.79 15.50
N VAL A 255 -7.41 -13.89 16.23
CA VAL A 255 -7.93 -15.22 15.92
C VAL A 255 -9.45 -15.27 16.15
N ALA A 256 -9.94 -14.80 17.30
CA ALA A 256 -11.37 -14.73 17.58
C ALA A 256 -12.12 -13.86 16.57
N SER A 257 -11.54 -12.74 16.15
CA SER A 257 -12.12 -11.81 15.17
C SER A 257 -12.33 -12.43 13.80
N HIS A 258 -11.61 -13.51 13.48
CA HIS A 258 -11.74 -14.18 12.20
C HIS A 258 -13.07 -14.94 12.06
N THR A 259 -13.71 -15.32 13.16
CA THR A 259 -15.03 -15.96 13.17
C THR A 259 -16.15 -15.05 12.64
N LEU A 260 -15.96 -13.71 12.69
CA LEU A 260 -16.89 -12.76 12.09
C LEU A 260 -16.81 -12.74 10.55
N TYR A 261 -15.71 -13.18 9.97
CA TYR A 261 -15.42 -13.01 8.55
C TYR A 261 -16.30 -13.91 7.69
N GLU A 262 -17.11 -13.30 6.82
CA GLU A 262 -17.98 -13.96 5.83
C GLU A 262 -19.02 -14.92 6.45
N LYS A 263 -19.52 -14.58 7.65
CA LYS A 263 -20.56 -15.35 8.35
C LYS A 263 -21.68 -14.45 8.85
N THR A 264 -22.91 -14.97 8.82
CA THR A 264 -24.14 -14.28 9.27
C THR A 264 -24.05 -14.00 10.77
N ARG A 265 -23.52 -14.97 11.51
CA ARG A 265 -23.24 -14.90 12.94
C ARG A 265 -21.82 -15.41 13.23
N PRO A 266 -21.16 -14.93 14.27
CA PRO A 266 -19.82 -15.41 14.64
C PRO A 266 -19.83 -16.62 15.59
N ASP A 267 -20.97 -16.92 16.24
CA ASP A 267 -21.08 -17.93 17.29
C ASP A 267 -21.61 -19.29 16.79
N LEU A 268 -22.49 -19.29 15.78
CA LEU A 268 -23.12 -20.48 15.22
C LEU A 268 -22.89 -20.53 13.71
N LEU A 269 -22.07 -21.46 13.24
CA LEU A 269 -21.66 -21.58 11.85
C LEU A 269 -22.25 -22.85 11.21
N PRO A 270 -23.39 -22.76 10.52
CA PRO A 270 -24.00 -23.92 9.85
C PRO A 270 -23.15 -24.38 8.66
N GLY A 271 -23.10 -25.69 8.45
CA GLY A 271 -22.46 -26.34 7.30
C GLY A 271 -23.04 -27.73 7.06
N PRO A 272 -22.52 -28.48 6.07
CA PRO A 272 -22.95 -29.86 5.83
C PRO A 272 -22.83 -30.72 7.10
N GLY A 273 -23.89 -31.47 7.42
CA GLY A 273 -23.94 -32.37 8.57
C GLY A 273 -24.18 -31.74 9.95
N GLY A 274 -24.11 -30.42 10.10
CA GLY A 274 -24.29 -29.80 11.42
C GLY A 274 -24.00 -28.31 11.53
N VAL A 275 -23.88 -27.86 12.77
CA VAL A 275 -23.56 -26.47 13.13
C VAL A 275 -22.35 -26.46 14.04
N LEU A 276 -21.31 -25.73 13.65
CA LEU A 276 -20.17 -25.47 14.52
C LEU A 276 -20.57 -24.39 15.54
N ASP A 277 -20.58 -24.76 16.81
CA ASP A 277 -20.89 -23.89 17.95
C ASP A 277 -19.60 -23.42 18.63
N LEU A 278 -19.40 -22.10 18.60
CA LEU A 278 -18.24 -21.41 19.12
C LEU A 278 -18.51 -20.68 20.44
N THR A 279 -19.69 -20.83 21.05
CA THR A 279 -20.07 -20.14 22.29
C THR A 279 -19.14 -20.48 23.47
N SER A 280 -18.59 -21.69 23.49
CA SER A 280 -17.65 -22.17 24.50
C SER A 280 -16.18 -22.08 24.06
N ALA A 281 -15.92 -21.51 22.88
CA ALA A 281 -14.57 -21.41 22.34
C ALA A 281 -13.68 -20.49 23.18
N ARG A 282 -12.42 -20.90 23.37
CA ARG A 282 -11.40 -20.16 24.11
C ARG A 282 -10.20 -19.88 23.23
N TYR A 283 -9.60 -18.71 23.42
CA TYR A 283 -8.44 -18.23 22.69
C TYR A 283 -7.37 -17.83 23.69
N GLU A 284 -6.22 -18.49 23.67
CA GLU A 284 -5.16 -18.32 24.67
C GLU A 284 -3.83 -18.01 23.98
N GLN A 285 -3.13 -16.97 24.45
CA GLN A 285 -1.80 -16.64 23.96
C GLN A 285 -0.79 -17.63 24.57
N ILE A 286 -0.12 -18.43 23.75
CA ILE A 286 0.86 -19.43 24.23
C ILE A 286 2.29 -18.90 24.13
N THR A 287 2.61 -18.27 23.01
CA THR A 287 3.87 -17.54 22.80
C THR A 287 3.54 -16.16 22.28
N GLU A 288 4.50 -15.25 22.14
CA GLU A 288 4.24 -13.96 21.49
C GLU A 288 3.69 -14.07 20.05
N LYS A 289 3.87 -15.22 19.39
CA LYS A 289 3.51 -15.48 18.00
C LYS A 289 2.31 -16.43 17.83
N THR A 290 2.10 -17.29 18.81
CA THR A 290 1.21 -18.45 18.72
C THR A 290 0.00 -18.30 19.64
N CYS A 291 -1.18 -18.54 19.08
CA CYS A 291 -2.45 -18.56 19.81
C CYS A 291 -3.06 -19.97 19.78
N ARG A 292 -3.47 -20.47 20.94
CA ARG A 292 -4.21 -21.73 21.09
C ARG A 292 -5.71 -21.48 21.03
N VAL A 293 -6.42 -22.43 20.45
CA VAL A 293 -7.87 -22.46 20.34
C VAL A 293 -8.42 -23.79 20.85
N SER A 294 -9.49 -23.75 21.65
CA SER A 294 -10.16 -24.94 22.21
C SER A 294 -11.64 -24.68 22.51
N GLY A 295 -12.38 -25.71 22.89
CA GLY A 295 -13.75 -25.59 23.44
C GLY A 295 -14.88 -25.40 22.42
N ALA A 296 -14.60 -25.56 21.12
CA ALA A 296 -15.62 -25.57 20.09
C ALA A 296 -16.33 -26.93 20.02
N GLU A 297 -17.64 -26.91 19.77
CA GLU A 297 -18.50 -28.09 19.67
C GLU A 297 -19.11 -28.16 18.26
N PHE A 298 -19.38 -29.37 17.78
CA PHE A 298 -20.12 -29.56 16.53
C PHE A 298 -21.45 -30.23 16.82
N ILE A 299 -22.54 -29.53 16.50
CA ILE A 299 -23.91 -29.99 16.74
C ILE A 299 -24.41 -30.64 15.47
N THR A 300 -24.45 -31.97 15.45
CA THR A 300 -24.98 -32.75 14.32
C THR A 300 -26.44 -32.37 14.03
N ARG A 301 -26.76 -32.23 12.75
CA ARG A 301 -28.11 -31.97 12.23
C ARG A 301 -28.42 -32.96 11.10
N PRO A 302 -29.71 -33.09 10.68
CA PRO A 302 -30.03 -33.80 9.45
C PRO A 302 -29.15 -33.28 8.30
N TYR A 303 -28.61 -34.21 7.52
CA TYR A 303 -27.58 -33.86 6.55
C TYR A 303 -28.21 -33.15 5.35
N GLN A 304 -27.73 -31.94 5.07
CA GLN A 304 -28.12 -31.16 3.93
C GLN A 304 -26.88 -30.68 3.19
N VAL A 305 -26.98 -30.60 1.86
CA VAL A 305 -25.95 -29.97 1.02
C VAL A 305 -26.52 -28.73 0.35
N LYS A 306 -25.68 -27.72 0.20
CA LYS A 306 -26.04 -26.50 -0.51
C LYS A 306 -25.82 -26.67 -2.02
N LEU A 307 -26.83 -26.38 -2.82
CA LEU A 307 -26.75 -26.26 -4.27
C LEU A 307 -26.42 -24.85 -4.66
N GLU A 308 -25.46 -24.71 -5.56
CA GLU A 308 -25.11 -23.46 -6.22
C GLU A 308 -25.19 -23.67 -7.74
N GLY A 309 -25.93 -22.79 -8.41
CA GLY A 309 -26.14 -22.90 -9.85
C GLY A 309 -26.59 -21.59 -10.45
N VAL A 310 -26.31 -21.41 -11.74
CA VAL A 310 -26.45 -20.12 -12.42
C VAL A 310 -27.20 -20.26 -13.73
N THR A 311 -27.94 -19.22 -14.09
CA THR A 311 -28.65 -19.11 -15.37
C THR A 311 -28.02 -18.00 -16.20
N HIS A 312 -27.86 -18.24 -17.50
CA HIS A 312 -27.43 -17.24 -18.47
C HIS A 312 -28.58 -16.27 -18.75
N LEU A 313 -28.35 -14.98 -18.52
CA LEU A 313 -29.37 -13.94 -18.71
C LEU A 313 -29.31 -13.26 -20.08
N GLY A 314 -28.15 -13.27 -20.74
CA GLY A 314 -27.92 -12.54 -21.97
C GLY A 314 -26.54 -11.90 -21.98
N TYR A 315 -26.40 -10.79 -22.70
CA TYR A 315 -25.16 -10.07 -22.93
C TYR A 315 -25.26 -8.64 -22.41
N ARG A 316 -24.14 -8.10 -21.93
CA ARG A 316 -24.04 -6.78 -21.34
C ARG A 316 -23.19 -5.82 -22.18
N THR A 317 -23.68 -4.59 -22.32
CA THR A 317 -22.92 -3.45 -22.84
C THR A 317 -23.02 -2.30 -21.84
N ILE A 318 -21.89 -1.66 -21.55
CA ILE A 318 -21.84 -0.50 -20.65
C ILE A 318 -21.42 0.76 -21.40
N PHE A 319 -21.77 1.92 -20.86
CA PHE A 319 -21.18 3.21 -21.22
C PHE A 319 -21.03 4.07 -19.98
N ILE A 320 -20.05 4.96 -19.95
CA ILE A 320 -19.79 5.85 -18.82
C ILE A 320 -19.49 7.27 -19.28
N GLY A 321 -19.90 8.26 -18.49
CA GLY A 321 -19.58 9.66 -18.75
C GLY A 321 -19.97 10.59 -17.61
N GLY A 322 -19.30 11.73 -17.56
CA GLY A 322 -19.49 12.77 -16.55
C GLY A 322 -20.56 13.79 -16.94
N ILE A 323 -21.22 14.36 -15.94
CA ILE A 323 -22.13 15.50 -16.06
C ILE A 323 -21.76 16.53 -15.00
N ARG A 324 -21.53 17.77 -15.43
CA ARG A 324 -21.13 18.89 -14.56
C ARG A 324 -22.08 20.08 -14.59
N ASP A 325 -23.10 20.05 -15.44
CA ASP A 325 -24.10 21.12 -15.49
C ASP A 325 -25.02 21.02 -14.26
N PRO A 326 -25.00 22.00 -13.33
CA PRO A 326 -25.81 21.95 -12.12
C PRO A 326 -27.31 21.97 -12.41
N ILE A 327 -27.75 22.54 -13.54
CA ILE A 327 -29.16 22.56 -13.95
C ILE A 327 -29.61 21.14 -14.30
N LEU A 328 -28.79 20.39 -15.03
CA LEU A 328 -29.08 19.00 -15.38
C LEU A 328 -28.94 18.07 -14.15
N ILE A 329 -27.90 18.25 -13.33
CA ILE A 329 -27.70 17.44 -12.12
C ILE A 329 -28.92 17.54 -11.18
N GLY A 330 -29.48 18.74 -11.01
CA GLY A 330 -30.66 18.97 -10.17
C GLY A 330 -31.95 18.26 -10.62
N GLN A 331 -31.98 17.72 -11.84
CA GLN A 331 -33.15 17.04 -12.43
C GLN A 331 -32.76 15.71 -13.11
N ILE A 332 -31.67 15.08 -12.66
CA ILE A 332 -31.06 13.95 -13.37
C ILE A 332 -32.00 12.73 -13.46
N ASP A 333 -32.84 12.46 -12.46
CA ASP A 333 -33.75 11.31 -12.49
C ASP A 333 -34.81 11.46 -13.57
N ASP A 334 -35.52 12.60 -13.57
CA ASP A 334 -36.54 12.91 -14.58
C ASP A 334 -35.93 12.95 -15.98
N PHE A 335 -34.68 13.41 -16.10
CA PHE A 335 -33.94 13.39 -17.37
C PHE A 335 -33.65 11.97 -17.84
N LEU A 336 -33.08 11.12 -16.99
CA LEU A 336 -32.74 9.73 -17.34
C LEU A 336 -33.98 8.88 -17.59
N GLU A 337 -35.10 9.11 -16.90
CA GLU A 337 -36.35 8.39 -17.18
C GLU A 337 -36.93 8.81 -18.53
N ARG A 338 -36.90 10.10 -18.91
CA ARG A 338 -37.28 10.53 -20.27
C ARG A 338 -36.43 9.89 -21.35
N VAL A 339 -35.12 9.73 -21.12
CA VAL A 339 -34.25 8.98 -22.03
C VAL A 339 -34.69 7.52 -22.11
N ARG A 340 -34.94 6.88 -20.96
CA ARG A 340 -35.38 5.49 -20.88
C ARG A 340 -36.69 5.25 -21.62
N GLU A 341 -37.69 6.12 -21.45
CA GLU A 341 -38.96 6.08 -22.15
C GLU A 341 -38.79 6.20 -23.67
N TYR A 342 -37.94 7.13 -24.13
CA TYR A 342 -37.65 7.26 -25.55
C TYR A 342 -36.97 6.02 -26.12
N THR A 343 -35.95 5.50 -25.43
CA THR A 343 -35.28 4.27 -25.84
C THR A 343 -36.27 3.09 -25.86
N ARG A 344 -37.16 2.97 -24.87
CA ARG A 344 -38.22 1.94 -24.84
C ARG A 344 -39.20 2.04 -26.01
N ASN A 345 -39.52 3.24 -26.48
CA ASN A 345 -40.36 3.41 -27.67
C ASN A 345 -39.69 2.90 -28.96
N LEU A 346 -38.36 2.94 -29.03
CA LEU A 346 -37.59 2.39 -30.16
C LEU A 346 -37.32 0.89 -30.01
N PHE A 347 -37.24 0.40 -28.77
CA PHE A 347 -37.01 -1.00 -28.42
C PHE A 347 -38.12 -1.46 -27.45
N PRO A 348 -39.31 -1.85 -27.94
CA PRO A 348 -40.46 -2.19 -27.10
C PRO A 348 -40.23 -3.33 -26.10
N GLU A 349 -39.24 -4.19 -26.36
CA GLU A 349 -38.79 -5.26 -25.47
C GLU A 349 -38.02 -4.76 -24.23
N LEU A 350 -37.52 -3.52 -24.24
CA LEU A 350 -36.75 -2.95 -23.14
C LEU A 350 -37.60 -2.80 -21.88
N ASP A 351 -37.06 -3.31 -20.76
CA ASP A 351 -37.67 -3.33 -19.43
C ASP A 351 -38.98 -4.14 -19.32
N GLN A 352 -39.30 -4.98 -20.30
CA GLN A 352 -40.45 -5.90 -20.21
C GLN A 352 -40.11 -7.17 -19.42
N THR A 353 -38.84 -7.59 -19.44
CA THR A 353 -38.32 -8.77 -18.74
C THR A 353 -36.93 -8.48 -18.14
N GLU A 354 -36.42 -9.37 -17.30
CA GLU A 354 -35.05 -9.24 -16.77
C GLU A 354 -33.95 -9.48 -17.82
N GLU A 355 -34.31 -10.08 -18.95
CA GLU A 355 -33.42 -10.44 -20.07
C GLU A 355 -33.12 -9.24 -20.97
N CYS A 356 -33.97 -8.20 -20.96
CA CYS A 356 -33.76 -6.96 -21.70
C CYS A 356 -34.03 -5.74 -20.81
N ARG A 357 -32.98 -5.06 -20.32
CA ARG A 357 -33.12 -3.93 -19.38
C ARG A 357 -32.00 -2.90 -19.49
N LEU A 358 -32.33 -1.67 -19.12
CA LEU A 358 -31.41 -0.54 -19.03
C LEU A 358 -31.35 -0.02 -17.59
N ILE A 359 -30.14 0.04 -17.04
CA ILE A 359 -29.88 0.48 -15.66
C ILE A 359 -28.90 1.65 -15.68
N TYR A 360 -29.17 2.65 -14.84
CA TYR A 360 -28.27 3.77 -14.60
C TYR A 360 -27.69 3.73 -13.18
N HIS A 361 -26.37 3.79 -13.09
CA HIS A 361 -25.63 3.99 -11.85
C HIS A 361 -25.09 5.41 -11.82
N VAL A 362 -25.52 6.22 -10.85
CA VAL A 362 -25.16 7.64 -10.74
C VAL A 362 -24.16 7.84 -9.60
N TYR A 363 -22.87 7.75 -9.93
CA TYR A 363 -21.78 8.03 -8.99
C TYR A 363 -21.70 9.53 -8.66
N GLY A 364 -21.35 9.84 -7.42
CA GLY A 364 -21.50 11.19 -6.85
C GLY A 364 -22.85 11.44 -6.19
N ARG A 365 -23.85 10.58 -6.44
CA ARG A 365 -25.16 10.64 -5.79
C ARG A 365 -25.46 9.42 -4.92
N ASN A 366 -25.70 8.25 -5.54
CA ASN A 366 -25.98 7.00 -4.83
C ASN A 366 -25.42 5.76 -5.57
N GLY A 367 -24.44 5.95 -6.45
CA GLY A 367 -23.86 4.89 -7.29
C GLY A 367 -23.30 3.69 -6.53
N VAL A 368 -22.96 3.85 -5.25
CA VAL A 368 -22.40 2.80 -4.37
C VAL A 368 -23.47 2.20 -3.43
N MET A 369 -24.18 3.03 -2.67
CA MET A 369 -25.16 2.57 -1.65
C MET A 369 -26.57 2.32 -2.24
N GLY A 370 -26.90 2.94 -3.38
CA GLY A 370 -28.23 2.92 -4.00
C GLY A 370 -29.37 3.28 -3.04
N PRO A 371 -30.34 2.38 -2.75
CA PRO A 371 -31.44 2.66 -1.83
C PRO A 371 -30.99 2.73 -0.37
N LEU A 372 -29.78 2.22 -0.06
CA LEU A 372 -29.19 2.31 1.27
C LEU A 372 -28.51 3.66 1.53
N GLU A 373 -28.48 4.59 0.56
CA GLU A 373 -27.79 5.88 0.68
C GLU A 373 -28.50 6.82 1.67
N PRO A 374 -27.91 7.11 2.85
CA PRO A 374 -28.55 8.00 3.81
C PRO A 374 -28.41 9.48 3.46
N VAL A 375 -27.43 9.85 2.64
CA VAL A 375 -27.12 11.26 2.37
C VAL A 375 -27.80 11.72 1.08
N GLN A 376 -28.73 12.67 1.22
CA GLN A 376 -29.34 13.36 0.09
C GLN A 376 -28.65 14.72 -0.11
N ALA A 377 -27.65 14.77 -0.99
CA ALA A 377 -26.94 16.00 -1.36
C ALA A 377 -26.94 16.18 -2.89
N ILE A 378 -26.92 17.43 -3.36
CA ILE A 378 -26.72 17.76 -4.78
C ILE A 378 -25.22 17.84 -5.03
N PRO A 379 -24.63 16.89 -5.77
CA PRO A 379 -23.20 16.90 -6.05
C PRO A 379 -22.83 17.98 -7.07
N HIS A 380 -21.57 18.42 -7.02
CA HIS A 380 -21.02 19.36 -8.00
C HIS A 380 -20.75 18.71 -9.38
N GLU A 381 -20.59 17.39 -9.40
CA GLU A 381 -20.30 16.57 -10.57
C GLU A 381 -20.82 15.15 -10.31
N ILE A 382 -21.37 14.52 -11.35
CA ILE A 382 -21.79 13.11 -11.31
C ILE A 382 -21.17 12.34 -12.47
N ALA A 383 -21.05 11.03 -12.30
CA ALA A 383 -20.79 10.12 -13.41
C ALA A 383 -21.99 9.16 -13.57
N VAL A 384 -22.50 9.03 -14.79
CA VAL A 384 -23.53 8.06 -15.13
C VAL A 384 -22.86 6.87 -15.83
N LEU A 385 -22.92 5.71 -15.19
CA LEU A 385 -22.63 4.42 -15.80
C LEU A 385 -23.96 3.81 -16.23
N GLY A 386 -24.21 3.75 -17.53
CA GLY A 386 -25.33 3.01 -18.11
C GLY A 386 -24.92 1.56 -18.37
N GLU A 387 -25.76 0.63 -17.96
CA GLU A 387 -25.63 -0.80 -18.23
C GLU A 387 -26.88 -1.29 -18.96
N VAL A 388 -26.69 -1.90 -20.12
CA VAL A 388 -27.74 -2.58 -20.86
C VAL A 388 -27.47 -4.07 -20.83
N VAL A 389 -28.52 -4.86 -20.60
CA VAL A 389 -28.53 -6.31 -20.82
C VAL A 389 -29.59 -6.63 -21.86
N ALA A 390 -29.27 -7.51 -22.81
CA ALA A 390 -30.20 -8.01 -23.82
C ALA A 390 -29.89 -9.47 -24.22
N PRO A 391 -30.83 -10.19 -24.88
CA PRO A 391 -30.59 -11.58 -25.31
C PRO A 391 -29.40 -11.78 -26.26
N THR A 392 -28.99 -10.74 -27.00
CA THR A 392 -27.81 -10.76 -27.89
C THR A 392 -26.88 -9.58 -27.61
N GLN A 393 -25.58 -9.78 -27.84
CA GLN A 393 -24.56 -8.72 -27.67
C GLN A 393 -24.84 -7.52 -28.59
N GLU A 394 -25.30 -7.78 -29.82
CA GLU A 394 -25.65 -6.74 -30.79
C GLU A 394 -26.81 -5.88 -30.29
N LEU A 395 -27.92 -6.50 -29.84
CA LEU A 395 -29.07 -5.76 -29.33
C LEU A 395 -28.70 -4.93 -28.10
N SER A 396 -27.94 -5.52 -27.17
CA SER A 396 -27.42 -4.82 -25.99
C SER A 396 -26.59 -3.59 -26.40
N HIS A 397 -25.72 -3.74 -27.40
CA HIS A 397 -24.93 -2.63 -27.94
C HIS A 397 -25.80 -1.55 -28.59
N THR A 398 -26.77 -1.93 -29.41
CA THR A 398 -27.66 -1.00 -30.10
C THR A 398 -28.47 -0.15 -29.12
N ILE A 399 -29.04 -0.78 -28.08
CA ILE A 399 -29.80 -0.08 -27.03
C ILE A 399 -28.86 0.84 -26.24
N ALA A 400 -27.67 0.37 -25.85
CA ALA A 400 -26.69 1.17 -25.10
C ALA A 400 -26.25 2.42 -25.89
N ASN A 401 -25.98 2.26 -27.18
CA ASN A 401 -25.62 3.35 -28.07
C ASN A 401 -26.74 4.39 -28.18
N ASN A 402 -27.99 3.94 -28.33
CA ASN A 402 -29.15 4.82 -28.38
C ASN A 402 -29.35 5.59 -27.06
N ALA A 403 -29.29 4.90 -25.92
CA ALA A 403 -29.46 5.51 -24.60
C ALA A 403 -28.37 6.58 -24.36
N ARG A 404 -27.09 6.24 -24.61
CA ARG A 404 -25.98 7.18 -24.47
C ARG A 404 -26.10 8.38 -25.42
N ALA A 405 -26.45 8.15 -26.68
CA ALA A 405 -26.65 9.24 -27.65
C ALA A 405 -27.79 10.17 -27.23
N SER A 406 -28.88 9.61 -26.70
CA SER A 406 -29.99 10.38 -26.15
C SER A 406 -29.56 11.22 -24.95
N ILE A 407 -28.79 10.66 -24.00
CA ILE A 407 -28.24 11.43 -22.87
C ILE A 407 -27.42 12.63 -23.37
N LEU A 408 -26.58 12.43 -24.39
CA LEU A 408 -25.72 13.49 -24.95
C LEU A 408 -26.51 14.65 -25.59
N HIS A 409 -27.66 14.36 -26.22
CA HIS A 409 -28.36 15.29 -27.11
C HIS A 409 -29.74 15.76 -26.62
N PHE A 410 -30.34 15.11 -25.62
CA PHE A 410 -31.68 15.46 -25.16
C PHE A 410 -31.74 16.83 -24.50
N ALA A 411 -32.83 17.55 -24.78
CA ALA A 411 -33.09 18.82 -24.13
C ALA A 411 -33.65 18.64 -22.71
N TYR A 412 -33.31 19.57 -21.82
CA TYR A 412 -33.86 19.64 -20.47
C TYR A 412 -34.29 21.06 -20.10
N PRO A 413 -35.32 21.21 -19.23
CA PRO A 413 -35.74 22.50 -18.72
C PRO A 413 -34.57 23.35 -18.21
N GLY A 414 -34.49 24.59 -18.69
CA GLY A 414 -33.44 25.55 -18.30
C GLY A 414 -32.07 25.31 -18.94
N GLN A 415 -31.96 24.40 -19.92
CA GLN A 415 -30.70 24.15 -20.62
C GLN A 415 -30.13 25.42 -21.26
N MET A 416 -28.87 25.72 -20.92
CA MET A 416 -28.13 26.87 -21.46
C MET A 416 -27.22 26.47 -22.63
N ALA A 417 -26.59 25.29 -22.56
CA ALA A 417 -25.76 24.75 -23.62
C ALA A 417 -26.61 24.03 -24.66
N THR A 418 -26.47 24.34 -25.95
CA THR A 418 -27.32 23.79 -27.01
C THR A 418 -27.12 22.30 -27.30
N THR A 419 -26.04 21.69 -26.80
CA THR A 419 -25.71 20.26 -26.88
C THR A 419 -24.57 19.94 -25.90
N GLY A 420 -24.27 18.65 -25.68
CA GLY A 420 -23.05 18.24 -24.98
C GLY A 420 -23.24 17.93 -23.50
N ASN A 421 -24.35 17.27 -23.16
CA ASN A 421 -24.72 16.99 -21.77
C ASN A 421 -23.81 15.95 -21.08
N PHE A 422 -23.05 15.17 -21.86
CA PHE A 422 -22.40 13.95 -21.42
C PHE A 422 -20.94 13.90 -21.85
N ALA A 423 -20.03 13.91 -20.88
CA ALA A 423 -18.59 13.84 -21.11
C ALA A 423 -18.11 12.38 -21.12
N SER A 424 -18.06 11.76 -22.30
CA SER A 424 -17.58 10.38 -22.48
C SER A 424 -16.04 10.30 -22.43
N PRO A 425 -15.42 9.56 -21.49
CA PRO A 425 -13.98 9.50 -21.34
C PRO A 425 -13.31 8.40 -22.21
N LEU A 426 -14.08 7.53 -22.85
CA LEU A 426 -13.59 6.37 -23.59
C LEU A 426 -13.97 6.44 -25.07
N SER A 427 -13.12 5.89 -25.94
CA SER A 427 -13.39 5.64 -27.36
C SER A 427 -12.94 4.21 -27.70
N PRO A 428 -13.84 3.29 -28.10
CA PRO A 428 -15.28 3.51 -28.32
C PRO A 428 -16.04 3.87 -27.03
N HIS A 429 -17.16 4.58 -27.16
CA HIS A 429 -17.90 5.12 -26.00
C HIS A 429 -18.67 4.04 -25.23
N GLU A 430 -19.07 2.96 -25.91
CA GLU A 430 -19.70 1.76 -25.36
C GLU A 430 -18.69 0.61 -25.29
N GLN A 431 -18.73 -0.18 -24.23
CA GLN A 431 -17.86 -1.35 -24.04
C GLN A 431 -18.70 -2.61 -23.82
N GLU A 432 -18.38 -3.65 -24.58
CA GLU A 432 -19.01 -4.96 -24.43
C GLU A 432 -18.40 -5.70 -23.24
N ALA A 433 -19.23 -5.98 -22.24
CA ALA A 433 -18.82 -6.75 -21.06
C ALA A 433 -19.01 -8.26 -21.25
N GLY A 434 -19.76 -8.67 -22.28
CA GLY A 434 -20.01 -10.07 -22.64
C GLY A 434 -21.18 -10.69 -21.89
N ALA A 435 -21.18 -12.02 -21.79
CA ALA A 435 -22.25 -12.79 -21.17
C ALA A 435 -22.42 -12.46 -19.68
N VAL A 436 -23.68 -12.38 -19.24
CA VAL A 436 -24.07 -12.15 -17.84
C VAL A 436 -24.92 -13.28 -17.30
N PHE A 437 -24.80 -13.51 -16.00
CA PHE A 437 -25.40 -14.64 -15.31
C PHE A 437 -26.05 -14.16 -14.01
N LYS A 438 -27.02 -14.92 -13.51
CA LYS A 438 -27.54 -14.78 -12.14
C LYS A 438 -27.43 -16.09 -11.40
N PHE A 439 -27.28 -16.02 -10.07
CA PHE A 439 -27.54 -17.18 -9.22
C PHE A 439 -29.01 -17.55 -9.36
N ALA A 440 -29.26 -18.82 -9.67
CA ALA A 440 -30.59 -19.38 -9.86
C ALA A 440 -30.85 -20.53 -8.89
N LEU A 441 -29.79 -21.21 -8.44
CA LEU A 441 -29.83 -22.19 -7.37
C LEU A 441 -28.95 -21.72 -6.22
N TYR A 442 -29.56 -21.55 -5.05
CA TYR A 442 -28.89 -21.30 -3.78
C TYR A 442 -29.71 -21.95 -2.65
N HIS A 443 -29.83 -23.27 -2.68
CA HIS A 443 -30.83 -24.04 -1.93
C HIS A 443 -30.18 -25.17 -1.14
N LEU A 444 -30.78 -25.57 -0.02
CA LEU A 444 -30.41 -26.76 0.74
C LEU A 444 -31.23 -27.96 0.24
N VAL A 445 -30.57 -29.10 0.05
CA VAL A 445 -31.23 -30.38 -0.31
C VAL A 445 -31.00 -31.38 0.80
N ASP A 446 -32.07 -32.01 1.26
CA ASP A 446 -32.01 -33.10 2.23
C ASP A 446 -31.39 -34.35 1.60
N LEU A 447 -30.42 -34.92 2.30
CA LEU A 447 -29.79 -36.17 1.93
C LEU A 447 -30.34 -37.34 2.77
N GLU A 448 -30.53 -38.48 2.12
CA GLU A 448 -30.73 -39.76 2.80
C GLU A 448 -29.38 -40.29 3.31
N PRO A 449 -29.36 -41.10 4.39
CA PRO A 449 -28.12 -41.67 4.90
C PRO A 449 -27.31 -42.43 3.83
N GLY A 450 -26.04 -42.11 3.69
CA GLY A 450 -25.12 -42.64 2.67
C GLY A 450 -25.02 -41.78 1.41
N GLU A 451 -25.97 -40.87 1.15
CA GLU A 451 -25.92 -39.96 0.01
C GLU A 451 -24.80 -38.91 0.14
N GLU A 452 -24.37 -38.60 1.37
CA GLU A 452 -23.21 -37.76 1.65
C GLU A 452 -21.89 -38.31 1.07
N LEU A 453 -21.87 -39.58 0.66
CA LEU A 453 -20.77 -40.21 -0.08
C LEU A 453 -21.15 -40.51 -1.54
N SER A 454 -22.32 -41.11 -1.78
CA SER A 454 -22.67 -41.60 -3.12
C SER A 454 -22.87 -40.48 -4.15
N LEU A 455 -23.19 -39.26 -3.70
CA LEU A 455 -23.36 -38.09 -4.57
C LEU A 455 -22.03 -37.45 -4.99
N PHE A 456 -20.93 -37.79 -4.32
CA PHE A 456 -19.61 -37.18 -4.53
C PHE A 456 -18.61 -38.26 -4.98
N PRO A 457 -18.69 -38.74 -6.24
CA PRO A 457 -17.91 -39.88 -6.69
C PRO A 457 -16.41 -39.59 -6.64
N ILE A 458 -15.67 -40.56 -6.10
CA ILE A 458 -14.22 -40.51 -5.96
C ILE A 458 -13.57 -41.32 -7.08
N THR A 459 -12.66 -40.70 -7.83
CA THR A 459 -11.86 -41.38 -8.86
C THR A 459 -10.39 -41.32 -8.50
N TYR A 460 -9.69 -42.45 -8.59
CA TYR A 460 -8.25 -42.53 -8.35
C TYR A 460 -7.48 -42.57 -9.67
N HIS A 461 -6.44 -41.75 -9.74
CA HIS A 461 -5.54 -41.60 -10.87
C HIS A 461 -4.12 -41.92 -10.45
N ALA A 462 -3.36 -42.56 -11.32
CA ALA A 462 -1.92 -42.75 -11.14
C ALA A 462 -1.19 -41.88 -12.17
N VAL A 463 -0.36 -40.95 -11.68
CA VAL A 463 0.55 -40.18 -12.52
C VAL A 463 1.93 -40.80 -12.40
N ILE A 464 2.44 -41.30 -13.52
CA ILE A 464 3.78 -41.89 -13.63
C ILE A 464 4.59 -41.05 -14.60
N SER A 465 5.69 -40.48 -14.14
CA SER A 465 6.67 -39.80 -14.97
C SER A 465 7.80 -40.75 -15.38
N SER A 466 8.25 -40.61 -16.62
CA SER A 466 9.44 -41.28 -17.15
C SER A 466 10.74 -40.49 -16.91
N HIS A 467 10.63 -39.26 -16.42
CA HIS A 467 11.77 -38.39 -16.11
C HIS A 467 12.32 -38.65 -14.71
N LEU A 468 13.62 -38.42 -14.52
CA LEU A 468 14.21 -38.44 -13.19
C LEU A 468 13.64 -37.27 -12.35
N PRO A 469 13.27 -37.50 -11.08
CA PRO A 469 12.78 -36.43 -10.22
C PRO A 469 13.84 -35.33 -10.09
N LEU A 470 13.44 -34.07 -10.28
CA LEU A 470 14.31 -32.94 -9.98
C LEU A 470 14.66 -32.90 -8.49
N PRO A 471 15.84 -32.37 -8.12
CA PRO A 471 16.24 -32.28 -6.73
C PRO A 471 15.31 -31.33 -5.95
N LEU A 472 15.15 -31.63 -4.65
CA LEU A 472 14.37 -30.80 -3.73
C LEU A 472 14.90 -29.35 -3.72
N PRO A 473 14.04 -28.34 -3.92
CA PRO A 473 14.40 -26.95 -3.66
C PRO A 473 14.65 -26.77 -2.16
N GLY A 474 15.82 -26.27 -1.77
CA GLY A 474 16.18 -26.09 -0.36
C GLY A 474 16.26 -24.63 0.06
N LEU A 475 15.90 -24.33 1.31
CA LEU A 475 16.18 -23.04 1.92
C LEU A 475 17.68 -22.97 2.29
N SER A 476 18.35 -21.83 2.03
CA SER A 476 19.74 -21.68 2.48
C SER A 476 19.81 -21.58 4.01
N SER A 477 20.88 -22.08 4.63
CA SER A 477 21.07 -22.01 6.09
C SER A 477 20.99 -20.58 6.64
N GLU A 478 21.43 -19.59 5.86
CA GLU A 478 21.32 -18.17 6.20
C GLU A 478 19.87 -17.69 6.23
N LYS A 479 19.07 -18.04 5.22
CA LYS A 479 17.63 -17.70 5.18
C LYS A 479 16.88 -18.38 6.32
N LEU A 480 17.19 -19.65 6.61
CA LEU A 480 16.58 -20.38 7.72
C LEU A 480 16.84 -19.68 9.06
N LYS A 481 18.09 -19.26 9.28
CA LYS A 481 18.47 -18.52 10.49
C LYS A 481 17.77 -17.17 10.57
N SER A 482 17.70 -16.43 9.47
CA SER A 482 16.99 -15.14 9.38
C SER A 482 15.51 -15.26 9.75
N LEU A 483 14.82 -16.26 9.20
CA LEU A 483 13.40 -16.49 9.48
C LEU A 483 13.15 -16.90 10.95
N LYS A 484 14.10 -17.64 11.56
CA LYS A 484 14.04 -18.00 12.98
C LYS A 484 14.33 -16.83 13.92
N SER A 485 15.17 -15.88 13.51
CA SER A 485 15.63 -14.77 14.36
C SER A 485 14.92 -13.44 14.09
N GLY A 486 13.94 -13.38 13.20
CA GLY A 486 13.22 -12.15 12.91
C GLY A 486 12.37 -11.69 14.10
N SER A 487 12.16 -10.37 14.20
CA SER A 487 11.44 -9.73 15.29
C SER A 487 9.99 -9.47 14.92
N LEU A 488 9.09 -9.65 15.90
CA LEU A 488 7.68 -9.41 15.73
C LEU A 488 7.39 -7.91 15.62
N THR A 489 6.44 -7.54 14.75
CA THR A 489 5.98 -6.16 14.65
C THR A 489 5.35 -5.73 15.99
N PRO A 490 5.68 -4.54 16.53
CA PRO A 490 5.02 -4.01 17.72
C PRO A 490 3.52 -3.79 17.50
N LEU A 491 2.70 -4.16 18.50
CA LEU A 491 1.27 -3.87 18.47
C LEU A 491 1.03 -2.38 18.72
N SER A 492 0.21 -1.75 17.87
CA SER A 492 -0.23 -0.37 18.05
C SER A 492 -1.70 -0.34 18.44
N TYR A 493 -2.00 0.28 19.57
CA TYR A 493 -3.37 0.44 20.05
C TYR A 493 -3.86 1.86 19.82
N LYS A 494 -5.13 2.00 19.47
CA LYS A 494 -5.78 3.30 19.31
C LYS A 494 -5.90 4.01 20.66
N LYS A 495 -5.56 5.31 20.71
CA LYS A 495 -5.83 6.15 21.87
C LYS A 495 -7.33 6.42 21.95
N ILE A 496 -7.91 6.18 23.13
CA ILE A 496 -9.35 6.35 23.37
C ILE A 496 -9.59 7.78 23.88
N PRO A 497 -10.45 8.58 23.22
CA PRO A 497 -10.79 9.92 23.71
C PRO A 497 -11.63 9.88 24.99
N ASP A 498 -11.37 10.77 25.95
CA ASP A 498 -12.13 10.86 27.20
C ASP A 498 -13.56 11.39 27.02
N GLY A 499 -13.76 12.31 26.07
CA GLY A 499 -15.05 12.93 25.75
C GLY A 499 -15.88 12.13 24.73
N PRO A 500 -17.07 12.64 24.33
CA PRO A 500 -17.81 12.09 23.20
C PRO A 500 -16.93 11.94 21.97
N ALA A 501 -17.13 10.86 21.21
CA ALA A 501 -16.27 10.51 20.08
C ALA A 501 -17.05 9.74 19.03
N ASN A 502 -16.67 9.85 17.76
CA ASN A 502 -17.25 9.05 16.70
C ASN A 502 -16.83 7.58 16.84
N LEU A 503 -17.66 6.65 16.39
CA LEU A 503 -17.37 5.21 16.43
C LEU A 503 -16.04 4.90 15.72
N SER A 504 -15.75 5.61 14.62
CA SER A 504 -14.48 5.55 13.89
C SER A 504 -13.26 6.00 14.70
N GLN A 505 -13.41 6.66 15.85
CA GLN A 505 -12.31 7.01 16.77
C GLN A 505 -12.12 5.97 17.89
N LEU A 506 -13.11 5.11 18.13
CA LEU A 506 -13.06 4.06 19.16
C LEU A 506 -12.74 2.68 18.58
N ALA A 507 -13.33 2.35 17.44
CA ALA A 507 -13.13 1.07 16.77
C ALA A 507 -11.76 1.00 16.08
N ARG A 508 -11.17 -0.20 16.07
CA ARG A 508 -9.99 -0.52 15.26
C ARG A 508 -10.37 -0.82 13.82
N ILE A 509 -11.43 -1.61 13.65
CA ILE A 509 -11.95 -2.00 12.35
C ILE A 509 -13.44 -1.66 12.33
N ILE A 510 -13.86 -0.96 11.29
CA ILE A 510 -15.26 -0.84 10.87
C ILE A 510 -15.26 -1.31 9.43
N ARG A 511 -15.94 -2.41 9.13
CA ARG A 511 -15.93 -3.00 7.79
C ARG A 511 -17.29 -3.52 7.42
N SER A 512 -17.50 -3.64 6.12
CA SER A 512 -18.63 -4.36 5.55
C SER A 512 -18.11 -5.49 4.66
N LYS A 513 -18.85 -6.60 4.62
CA LYS A 513 -18.48 -7.78 3.82
C LYS A 513 -19.71 -8.65 3.57
N ASN A 514 -19.71 -9.44 2.50
CA ASN A 514 -20.79 -10.40 2.23
C ASN A 514 -20.79 -11.56 3.21
N SER A 515 -21.96 -12.17 3.45
CA SER A 515 -22.12 -13.47 4.09
C SER A 515 -22.99 -14.36 3.21
N GLY A 516 -22.48 -14.67 2.01
CA GLY A 516 -23.26 -15.23 0.92
C GLY A 516 -23.90 -14.17 0.02
N PRO A 517 -24.61 -14.59 -1.03
CA PRO A 517 -25.02 -13.72 -2.12
C PRO A 517 -26.16 -12.77 -1.78
N PHE A 518 -26.88 -13.00 -0.68
CA PHE A 518 -28.06 -12.21 -0.33
C PHE A 518 -27.93 -11.47 1.01
N GLU A 519 -26.79 -11.60 1.68
CA GLU A 519 -26.57 -11.00 3.00
C GLU A 519 -25.34 -10.09 2.98
N LEU A 520 -25.46 -8.95 3.65
CA LEU A 520 -24.39 -7.99 3.88
C LEU A 520 -24.15 -7.91 5.38
N THR A 521 -22.89 -8.03 5.78
CA THR A 521 -22.47 -7.92 7.17
C THR A 521 -21.72 -6.63 7.43
N LEU A 522 -21.90 -6.10 8.63
CA LEU A 522 -21.27 -4.91 9.19
C LEU A 522 -20.57 -5.34 10.48
N ASP A 523 -19.26 -5.20 10.54
CA ASP A 523 -18.44 -5.60 11.68
C ASP A 523 -17.74 -4.38 12.29
N VAL A 524 -17.82 -4.26 13.61
CA VAL A 524 -17.08 -3.27 14.39
C VAL A 524 -16.22 -4.01 15.41
N MET A 525 -14.91 -3.82 15.38
CA MET A 525 -13.95 -4.51 16.26
C MET A 525 -13.09 -3.50 17.01
N PHE A 526 -12.75 -3.82 18.25
CA PHE A 526 -12.05 -2.90 19.15
C PHE A 526 -10.68 -3.45 19.57
N ASP A 527 -9.70 -2.55 19.70
CA ASP A 527 -8.31 -2.86 20.10
C ASP A 527 -8.20 -3.33 21.57
N SER A 528 -9.17 -2.96 22.42
CA SER A 528 -9.19 -3.28 23.84
C SER A 528 -10.62 -3.30 24.39
N ARG A 529 -10.78 -3.83 25.61
CA ARG A 529 -12.09 -3.99 26.26
C ARG A 529 -12.74 -2.66 26.62
N GLU A 530 -11.96 -1.63 26.93
CA GLU A 530 -12.47 -0.31 27.34
C GLU A 530 -13.40 0.36 26.29
N PRO A 531 -12.98 0.61 25.04
CA PRO A 531 -13.86 1.20 24.02
C PRO A 531 -15.01 0.27 23.62
N TYR A 532 -14.78 -1.05 23.68
CA TYR A 532 -15.82 -2.05 23.45
C TYR A 532 -16.97 -1.93 24.48
N GLU A 533 -16.64 -1.95 25.78
CA GLU A 533 -17.64 -1.82 26.85
C GLU A 533 -18.30 -0.45 26.84
N ARG A 534 -17.57 0.60 26.48
CA ARG A 534 -18.15 1.94 26.30
C ARG A 534 -19.24 1.94 25.23
N VAL A 535 -18.96 1.38 24.04
CA VAL A 535 -19.94 1.29 22.94
C VAL A 535 -21.10 0.36 23.32
N LYS A 536 -20.81 -0.79 23.92
CA LYS A 536 -21.81 -1.77 24.37
C LYS A 536 -22.76 -1.17 25.41
N SER A 537 -22.23 -0.45 26.38
CA SER A 537 -23.02 0.19 27.45
C SER A 537 -23.81 1.41 26.96
N ALA A 538 -23.32 2.11 25.93
CA ALA A 538 -24.02 3.24 25.33
C ALA A 538 -25.29 2.81 24.58
N ASN A 539 -25.40 1.53 24.19
CA ASN A 539 -26.56 0.96 23.49
C ASN A 539 -26.98 1.75 22.23
N ILE A 540 -25.99 2.11 21.42
CA ILE A 540 -26.13 2.96 20.22
C ILE A 540 -26.16 2.18 18.90
N LEU A 541 -25.98 0.85 18.94
CA LEU A 541 -25.97 -0.02 17.75
C LEU A 541 -27.23 -0.91 17.71
N THR A 542 -28.41 -0.29 17.86
CA THR A 542 -29.71 -0.97 17.89
C THR A 542 -30.32 -1.16 16.49
N ASN A 543 -31.35 -2.00 16.38
CA ASN A 543 -32.09 -2.18 15.12
C ASN A 543 -32.64 -0.84 14.61
N ASP A 544 -33.24 -0.01 15.47
CA ASP A 544 -33.75 1.33 15.11
C ASP A 544 -32.69 2.24 14.49
N VAL A 545 -31.43 2.11 14.90
CA VAL A 545 -30.32 2.87 14.33
C VAL A 545 -29.98 2.34 12.94
N ILE A 546 -29.91 1.03 12.77
CA ILE A 546 -29.61 0.40 11.47
C ILE A 546 -30.72 0.68 10.46
N GLN A 547 -31.99 0.57 10.84
CA GLN A 547 -33.11 0.90 9.96
C GLN A 547 -33.05 2.34 9.47
N ARG A 548 -32.70 3.29 10.34
CA ARG A 548 -32.57 4.71 9.97
C ARG A 548 -31.34 4.98 9.09
N LEU A 549 -30.19 4.37 9.41
CA LEU A 549 -28.93 4.60 8.68
C LEU A 549 -28.89 3.95 7.31
N TYR A 550 -29.57 2.82 7.14
CA TYR A 550 -29.52 2.04 5.90
C TYR A 550 -30.86 1.97 5.17
N HIS A 551 -31.91 2.60 5.69
CA HIS A 551 -33.26 2.58 5.11
C HIS A 551 -33.81 1.17 4.88
N VAL A 552 -33.47 0.23 5.77
CA VAL A 552 -33.96 -1.16 5.73
C VAL A 552 -35.08 -1.36 6.75
N PRO A 553 -36.05 -2.23 6.47
CA PRO A 553 -37.07 -2.62 7.44
C PRO A 553 -36.48 -3.57 8.50
N GLU A 554 -37.19 -3.77 9.62
CA GLU A 554 -36.67 -4.54 10.76
C GLU A 554 -36.49 -6.02 10.39
N GLU A 555 -37.40 -6.58 9.59
CA GLU A 555 -37.35 -7.97 9.12
C GLU A 555 -36.14 -8.28 8.23
N ASP A 556 -35.49 -7.25 7.66
CA ASP A 556 -34.28 -7.40 6.87
C ASP A 556 -33.01 -7.34 7.74
N ILE A 557 -33.11 -7.09 9.06
CA ILE A 557 -32.01 -7.21 10.01
C ILE A 557 -31.98 -8.65 10.55
N ILE A 558 -31.10 -9.47 9.99
CA ILE A 558 -30.99 -10.90 10.28
C ILE A 558 -30.27 -11.15 11.61
N THR A 559 -29.25 -10.36 11.92
CA THR A 559 -28.48 -10.47 13.16
C THR A 559 -28.03 -9.08 13.58
N ASN A 560 -28.10 -8.79 14.87
CA ASN A 560 -27.52 -7.60 15.48
C ASN A 560 -27.09 -7.97 16.90
N MET A 561 -25.79 -8.16 17.12
CA MET A 561 -25.29 -8.68 18.39
C MET A 561 -23.85 -8.24 18.69
N TYR A 562 -23.54 -8.22 19.99
CA TYR A 562 -22.17 -8.15 20.46
C TYR A 562 -21.57 -9.55 20.56
N PHE A 563 -20.28 -9.66 20.25
CA PHE A 563 -19.50 -10.89 20.35
C PHE A 563 -18.25 -10.65 21.20
N ASP A 564 -18.38 -10.95 22.49
CA ASP A 564 -17.40 -10.69 23.54
C ASP A 564 -16.02 -11.34 23.29
N PRO A 565 -15.90 -12.58 22.76
CA PRO A 565 -14.58 -13.19 22.53
C PRO A 565 -13.69 -12.40 21.58
N ALA A 566 -14.28 -11.70 20.61
CA ALA A 566 -13.56 -10.87 19.64
C ALA A 566 -13.63 -9.37 19.94
N LEU A 567 -14.17 -8.96 21.10
CA LEU A 567 -14.45 -7.56 21.42
C LEU A 567 -15.10 -6.85 20.22
N ALA A 568 -16.18 -7.42 19.70
CA ALA A 568 -16.76 -6.99 18.44
C ALA A 568 -18.28 -6.85 18.50
N TRP A 569 -18.81 -6.13 17.53
CA TRP A 569 -20.23 -6.05 17.22
C TRP A 569 -20.44 -6.49 15.76
N LYS A 570 -21.51 -7.25 15.53
CA LYS A 570 -21.89 -7.85 14.25
C LYS A 570 -23.33 -7.46 13.94
N CYS A 571 -23.55 -6.87 12.78
CA CYS A 571 -24.86 -6.77 12.18
C CYS A 571 -24.88 -7.42 10.79
N THR A 572 -25.93 -8.16 10.48
CA THR A 572 -26.15 -8.77 9.17
C THR A 572 -27.52 -8.35 8.68
N ILE A 573 -27.56 -7.75 7.50
CA ILE A 573 -28.78 -7.30 6.84
C ILE A 573 -28.97 -8.01 5.50
N ARG A 574 -30.21 -8.12 5.05
CA ARG A 574 -30.54 -8.55 3.69
C ARG A 574 -30.02 -7.51 2.69
N ARG A 575 -29.45 -7.98 1.59
CA ARG A 575 -29.02 -7.10 0.50
C ARG A 575 -30.22 -6.63 -0.32
N PRO A 576 -30.21 -5.38 -0.82
CA PRO A 576 -31.19 -4.93 -1.81
C PRO A 576 -31.08 -5.68 -3.14
N TRP A 577 -29.90 -6.24 -3.45
CA TRP A 577 -29.65 -7.03 -4.65
C TRP A 577 -28.78 -8.24 -4.34
N ALA A 578 -28.97 -9.28 -5.15
CA ALA A 578 -28.11 -10.45 -5.10
C ALA A 578 -26.70 -10.09 -5.61
N GLN A 579 -25.69 -10.61 -4.91
CA GLN A 579 -24.28 -10.46 -5.24
C GLN A 579 -23.98 -10.80 -6.69
N GLY A 580 -23.33 -9.87 -7.40
CA GLY A 580 -22.91 -10.05 -8.78
C GLY A 580 -24.06 -10.11 -9.80
N SER A 581 -25.30 -9.83 -9.39
CA SER A 581 -26.43 -9.68 -10.29
C SER A 581 -26.32 -8.40 -11.13
N VAL A 582 -27.09 -8.33 -12.21
CA VAL A 582 -27.18 -7.14 -13.06
C VAL A 582 -27.82 -6.00 -12.26
N GLY A 583 -27.13 -4.85 -12.23
CA GLY A 583 -27.50 -3.70 -11.41
C GLY A 583 -26.91 -3.67 -10.00
N GLU A 584 -26.17 -4.72 -9.59
CA GLU A 584 -25.41 -4.72 -8.33
C GLU A 584 -24.36 -3.61 -8.30
N ARG A 585 -24.11 -3.03 -7.12
CA ARG A 585 -23.30 -1.81 -6.94
C ARG A 585 -22.01 -2.06 -6.16
N ASP A 586 -21.99 -3.09 -5.33
CA ASP A 586 -20.83 -3.49 -4.52
C ASP A 586 -20.83 -5.01 -4.36
N THR A 587 -20.35 -5.70 -5.41
CA THR A 587 -20.30 -7.17 -5.47
C THR A 587 -19.58 -7.79 -4.28
N LEU A 588 -18.63 -7.09 -3.65
CA LEU A 588 -17.88 -7.62 -2.50
C LEU A 588 -18.40 -7.08 -1.16
N GLY A 589 -19.37 -6.17 -1.18
CA GLY A 589 -19.96 -5.53 0.00
C GLY A 589 -18.96 -4.72 0.82
N THR A 590 -17.92 -4.16 0.21
CA THR A 590 -16.77 -3.57 0.93
C THR A 590 -16.93 -2.11 1.34
N GLN A 591 -17.88 -1.37 0.77
CA GLN A 591 -18.02 0.08 0.97
C GLN A 591 -19.24 0.47 1.82
N GLN A 592 -20.08 -0.49 2.20
CA GLN A 592 -21.33 -0.25 2.90
C GLN A 592 -21.16 0.11 4.39
N HIS A 593 -19.93 0.10 4.92
CA HIS A 593 -19.65 0.40 6.33
C HIS A 593 -19.58 1.91 6.64
N ALA A 594 -19.45 2.76 5.62
CA ALA A 594 -19.22 4.19 5.79
C ALA A 594 -20.24 4.91 6.69
N PRO A 595 -21.56 4.62 6.64
CA PRO A 595 -22.54 5.26 7.53
C PRO A 595 -22.28 5.05 9.03
N LEU A 596 -21.53 4.00 9.41
CA LEU A 596 -21.21 3.73 10.81
C LEU A 596 -20.09 4.63 11.36
N LEU A 597 -19.28 5.24 10.51
CA LEU A 597 -18.05 5.94 10.91
C LEU A 597 -18.34 7.13 11.83
N ASP A 598 -19.46 7.82 11.59
CA ASP A 598 -19.83 9.08 12.25
C ASP A 598 -20.90 8.90 13.34
N ILE A 599 -21.22 7.66 13.73
CA ILE A 599 -22.09 7.42 14.89
C ILE A 599 -21.40 7.97 16.14
N GLU A 600 -22.01 8.95 16.78
CA GLU A 600 -21.50 9.55 18.01
C GLU A 600 -21.66 8.59 19.20
N VAL A 601 -20.59 8.41 19.97
CA VAL A 601 -20.54 7.59 21.17
C VAL A 601 -20.31 8.48 22.39
N PRO A 602 -21.25 8.53 23.35
CA PRO A 602 -21.12 9.31 24.58
C PRO A 602 -19.83 8.99 25.35
N ALA A 603 -19.34 9.95 26.15
CA ALA A 603 -18.20 9.76 27.05
C ALA A 603 -18.43 8.56 28.01
N ALA A 604 -17.35 7.91 28.43
CA ALA A 604 -17.45 6.82 29.41
C ALA A 604 -18.08 7.35 30.72
N PRO A 605 -18.99 6.60 31.37
CA PRO A 605 -19.54 7.00 32.65
C PRO A 605 -18.41 7.16 33.66
N LYS A 606 -18.31 8.32 34.34
CA LYS A 606 -17.38 8.48 35.46
C LYS A 606 -17.80 7.52 36.57
N THR A 607 -17.11 6.41 36.71
CA THR A 607 -17.34 5.48 37.83
C THR A 607 -16.96 6.20 39.12
N SER A 608 -17.96 6.33 40.01
CA SER A 608 -17.77 6.80 41.37
C SER A 608 -17.17 5.67 42.20
N ASN A 609 -16.03 5.97 42.84
CA ASN A 609 -15.41 5.29 43.98
C ASN A 609 -15.03 3.80 43.88
N GLY A 610 -13.73 3.55 43.89
CA GLY A 610 -13.12 2.25 44.18
C GLY A 610 -11.60 2.37 44.30
N ILE A 611 -11.15 2.70 45.51
CA ILE A 611 -9.78 2.95 45.97
C ILE A 611 -8.75 1.93 45.43
N LEU A 612 -7.63 2.43 44.92
CA LEU A 612 -6.27 1.93 45.22
C LEU A 612 -5.27 3.05 44.93
N GLU A 613 -4.89 3.73 46.01
CA GLU A 613 -3.72 4.61 46.09
C GLU A 613 -2.44 3.82 45.80
N THR A 614 -1.54 4.38 45.00
CA THR A 614 -0.16 4.65 45.44
C THR A 614 0.49 5.69 44.52
N ASP A 615 0.72 6.88 45.10
CA ASP A 615 1.98 7.63 45.05
C ASP A 615 2.72 7.82 43.71
N LYS A 616 2.67 9.05 43.17
CA LYS A 616 3.72 10.04 43.46
C LYS A 616 3.42 11.43 42.90
N LYS A 617 3.58 12.40 43.81
CA LYS A 617 3.58 13.85 43.63
C LYS A 617 4.71 14.35 42.70
N SER A 618 4.52 15.59 42.24
CA SER A 618 5.39 16.50 41.47
C SER A 618 5.27 16.32 39.95
N ASN A 619 4.91 17.31 39.13
CA ASN A 619 5.10 18.75 39.24
C ASN A 619 3.92 19.51 38.66
N ASN A 620 3.53 20.56 39.37
CA ASN A 620 2.68 21.64 38.88
C ASN A 620 3.55 22.62 38.08
N MET A 621 2.91 23.33 37.15
CA MET A 621 3.34 24.55 36.43
C MET A 621 3.64 24.42 34.92
N LEU A 622 2.87 25.25 34.20
CA LEU A 622 3.04 25.82 32.84
C LEU A 622 2.19 25.18 31.73
N THR A 623 0.87 25.29 31.89
CA THR A 623 -0.04 25.49 30.76
C THR A 623 0.07 26.94 30.29
N ASN A 624 0.85 27.17 29.23
CA ASN A 624 0.66 28.33 28.36
C ASN A 624 0.42 27.81 26.96
N GLY A 625 -0.66 28.30 26.36
CA GLY A 625 -1.31 27.72 25.20
C GLY A 625 -0.44 27.65 23.96
N VAL A 626 -0.74 26.64 23.15
CA VAL A 626 -0.54 26.69 21.71
C VAL A 626 -1.88 26.31 21.08
N SER A 627 -2.43 27.31 20.42
CA SER A 627 -3.63 27.28 19.58
C SER A 627 -3.49 26.32 18.42
N ASP A 628 -4.63 25.80 17.98
CA ASP A 628 -4.88 25.23 16.65
C ASP A 628 -4.01 25.82 15.54
N ALA A 629 -3.41 24.96 14.73
CA ALA A 629 -2.88 25.32 13.43
C ALA A 629 -3.19 24.24 12.40
N SER A 630 -4.47 24.06 12.09
CA SER A 630 -4.94 23.43 10.85
C SER A 630 -5.30 24.52 9.82
N GLY A 631 -4.32 25.35 9.46
CA GLY A 631 -4.48 26.39 8.43
C GLY A 631 -4.27 25.84 7.01
N ASP A 632 -4.93 26.44 6.02
CA ASP A 632 -4.67 26.15 4.60
C ASP A 632 -3.27 26.66 4.20
N ARG A 633 -2.36 25.73 3.87
CA ARG A 633 -0.97 26.02 3.46
C ARG A 633 -0.86 26.92 2.23
N LYS A 634 -1.92 27.06 1.42
CA LYS A 634 -1.93 27.92 0.22
C LYS A 634 -1.70 29.41 0.50
N CYS A 635 -1.97 29.83 1.73
CA CYS A 635 -1.82 31.21 2.18
C CYS A 635 -0.55 31.43 3.01
N TYR A 636 0.30 30.42 3.19
CA TYR A 636 1.46 30.52 4.06
C TYR A 636 2.50 31.48 3.52
N LYS A 637 3.00 32.34 4.41
CA LYS A 637 4.22 33.11 4.20
C LYS A 637 5.46 32.23 4.43
N SER A 638 6.64 32.71 4.08
CA SER A 638 7.89 31.98 4.37
C SER A 638 8.04 31.78 5.89
N SER A 639 7.65 32.76 6.72
CA SER A 639 7.69 32.62 8.19
C SER A 639 6.73 31.58 8.75
N ASP A 640 5.57 31.36 8.12
CA ASP A 640 4.61 30.32 8.51
C ASP A 640 5.15 28.92 8.16
N ILE A 641 5.80 28.78 7.00
CA ILE A 641 6.50 27.54 6.63
C ILE A 641 7.60 27.22 7.64
N VAL A 642 8.43 28.21 8.00
CA VAL A 642 9.47 28.05 9.01
C VAL A 642 8.84 27.63 10.34
N ARG A 643 7.77 28.31 10.79
CA ARG A 643 7.08 27.99 12.04
C ARG A 643 6.51 26.57 12.05
N GLU A 644 5.85 26.15 10.97
CA GLU A 644 5.26 24.81 10.86
C GLU A 644 6.35 23.73 10.97
N ILE A 645 7.42 23.86 10.18
CA ILE A 645 8.49 22.86 10.17
C ILE A 645 9.27 22.86 11.50
N TRP A 646 9.56 24.04 12.05
CA TRP A 646 10.24 24.20 13.34
C TRP A 646 9.47 23.55 14.49
N ASN A 647 8.15 23.80 14.55
CA ASN A 647 7.27 23.21 15.55
C ASN A 647 7.09 21.71 15.34
N GLY A 648 6.98 21.25 14.09
CA GLY A 648 6.89 19.82 13.76
C GLY A 648 8.11 19.01 14.21
N MET A 649 9.30 19.62 14.15
CA MET A 649 10.54 19.05 14.71
C MET A 649 10.66 19.18 16.24
N LYS A 650 9.69 19.85 16.90
CA LYS A 650 9.67 20.12 18.35
C LYS A 650 10.88 20.91 18.84
N LEU A 651 11.31 21.90 18.07
CA LEU A 651 12.41 22.78 18.45
C LEU A 651 11.94 23.95 19.33
N PRO A 652 12.85 24.61 20.09
CA PRO A 652 12.47 25.70 21.00
C PRO A 652 11.77 26.86 20.31
N HIS A 653 10.51 27.13 20.69
CA HIS A 653 9.70 28.19 20.05
C HIS A 653 10.32 29.59 20.21
N GLY A 654 11.13 29.81 21.24
CA GLY A 654 11.80 31.09 21.48
C GLY A 654 12.71 31.53 20.32
N ALA A 655 13.32 30.58 19.61
CA ALA A 655 14.23 30.85 18.49
C ALA A 655 13.56 31.58 17.32
N LEU A 656 12.26 31.31 17.08
CA LEU A 656 11.51 31.94 15.99
C LEU A 656 11.49 33.47 16.06
N LYS A 657 11.69 34.06 17.25
CA LYS A 657 11.76 35.51 17.44
C LYS A 657 13.05 36.14 16.88
N ALA A 658 14.08 35.33 16.65
CA ALA A 658 15.35 35.79 16.09
C ALA A 658 15.30 35.87 14.55
N LEU A 659 14.23 35.40 13.91
CA LEU A 659 14.14 35.33 12.47
C LEU A 659 13.61 36.63 11.85
N SER A 660 14.31 37.10 10.82
CA SER A 660 13.98 38.26 9.98
C SER A 660 13.89 37.80 8.53
N LEU A 661 12.71 37.82 7.93
CA LEU A 661 12.51 37.47 6.52
C LEU A 661 12.04 38.71 5.75
N PRO A 662 12.94 39.46 5.10
CA PRO A 662 12.55 40.55 4.22
C PRO A 662 11.60 40.05 3.14
N GLU A 663 10.59 40.85 2.81
CA GLU A 663 9.58 40.58 1.77
C GLU A 663 8.64 39.39 2.08
N ASP A 664 8.56 38.92 3.32
CA ASP A 664 7.68 37.80 3.72
C ASP A 664 6.18 38.08 3.53
N ASP A 665 5.78 39.35 3.60
CA ASP A 665 4.41 39.80 3.31
C ASP A 665 4.11 39.91 1.81
N SER A 666 5.12 39.79 0.94
CA SER A 666 4.95 39.84 -0.51
C SER A 666 4.42 38.50 -1.03
N ASP A 667 3.44 38.56 -1.94
CA ASP A 667 2.98 37.40 -2.70
C ASP A 667 3.47 37.41 -4.15
N VAL A 668 4.52 38.20 -4.44
CA VAL A 668 5.08 38.29 -5.79
C VAL A 668 5.97 37.07 -6.08
N PRO A 669 5.83 36.42 -7.24
CA PRO A 669 6.72 35.33 -7.65
C PRO A 669 8.18 35.81 -7.75
N ALA A 670 9.11 35.01 -7.22
CA ALA A 670 10.54 35.32 -7.23
C ALA A 670 11.33 34.51 -8.28
N LEU A 671 10.70 33.51 -8.89
CA LEU A 671 11.21 32.72 -10.02
C LEU A 671 10.03 32.34 -10.92
N PRO A 672 10.23 32.21 -12.25
CA PRO A 672 9.14 32.01 -13.19
C PRO A 672 8.56 30.60 -13.07
N SER A 673 7.61 30.44 -12.16
CA SER A 673 6.97 29.16 -11.87
C SER A 673 5.57 29.37 -11.32
N SER A 674 4.66 28.46 -11.63
CA SER A 674 3.36 28.46 -10.96
C SER A 674 3.50 28.06 -9.49
N TYR A 675 4.48 27.23 -9.12
CA TYR A 675 4.74 26.88 -7.71
C TYR A 675 5.36 28.04 -6.92
N ARG A 676 5.09 28.08 -5.62
CA ARG A 676 5.68 29.05 -4.68
C ARG A 676 7.15 28.73 -4.33
N VAL A 677 7.98 28.48 -5.34
CA VAL A 677 9.41 28.11 -5.20
C VAL A 677 10.18 29.16 -4.41
N GLY A 678 9.88 30.45 -4.59
CA GLY A 678 10.54 31.53 -3.83
C GLY A 678 10.35 31.43 -2.32
N ARG A 679 9.13 31.18 -1.86
CA ARG A 679 8.84 30.98 -0.43
C ARG A 679 9.49 29.72 0.10
N PHE A 680 9.46 28.65 -0.69
CA PHE A 680 10.14 27.41 -0.34
C PHE A 680 11.66 27.65 -0.19
N ALA A 681 12.27 28.41 -1.10
CA ALA A 681 13.68 28.76 -1.02
C ALA A 681 14.06 29.55 0.22
N GLN A 682 13.38 30.67 0.45
CA GLN A 682 13.64 31.52 1.61
C GLN A 682 13.44 30.76 2.93
N SER A 683 12.35 29.98 3.04
CA SER A 683 12.01 29.27 4.26
C SER A 683 12.97 28.11 4.58
N THR A 684 13.39 27.30 3.61
CA THR A 684 14.32 26.19 3.90
C THR A 684 15.71 26.67 4.27
N ILE A 685 16.20 27.75 3.64
CA ILE A 685 17.49 28.35 4.01
C ILE A 685 17.40 28.94 5.41
N ALA A 686 16.33 29.70 5.68
CA ALA A 686 16.05 30.26 7.00
C ALA A 686 15.98 29.20 8.10
N LEU A 687 15.33 28.07 7.85
CA LEU A 687 15.28 26.94 8.77
C LEU A 687 16.68 26.42 9.12
N SER A 688 17.54 26.22 8.12
CA SER A 688 18.90 25.71 8.34
C SER A 688 19.79 26.70 9.09
N ALA A 689 19.69 27.99 8.76
CA ALA A 689 20.45 29.05 9.43
C ALA A 689 19.97 29.29 10.86
N LEU A 690 18.64 29.26 11.08
CA LEU A 690 18.05 29.38 12.41
C LEU A 690 18.41 28.17 13.30
N ALA A 691 18.41 26.97 12.74
CA ALA A 691 18.85 25.78 13.46
C ALA A 691 20.34 25.85 13.81
N ALA A 692 21.18 26.39 12.94
CA ALA A 692 22.60 26.62 13.23
C ALA A 692 22.78 27.68 14.35
N ALA A 693 22.03 28.77 14.29
CA ALA A 693 22.01 29.80 15.33
C ALA A 693 21.53 29.25 16.68
N GLN A 694 20.55 28.33 16.69
CA GLN A 694 20.09 27.65 17.89
C GLN A 694 21.16 26.72 18.49
N VAL A 695 21.92 25.99 17.67
CA VAL A 695 23.09 25.21 18.13
C VAL A 695 24.16 26.13 18.71
N HIS A 696 24.43 27.27 18.07
CA HIS A 696 25.36 28.28 18.57
C HIS A 696 24.94 28.81 19.95
N ALA A 697 23.64 29.11 20.13
CA ALA A 697 23.08 29.56 21.40
C ALA A 697 23.23 28.52 22.52
N ILE A 698 22.94 27.24 22.22
CA ILE A 698 23.12 26.13 23.18
C ILE A 698 24.61 25.99 23.57
N ARG A 699 25.53 26.08 22.60
CA ARG A 699 26.98 25.93 22.82
C ARG A 699 27.59 27.04 23.67
N ASN A 700 27.07 28.27 23.52
CA ASN A 700 27.62 29.45 24.18
C ASN A 700 26.78 29.93 25.37
N ASP A 701 25.71 29.20 25.72
CA ASP A 701 24.74 29.58 26.75
C ASP A 701 24.25 31.03 26.56
N SER A 702 23.87 31.36 25.32
CA SER A 702 23.48 32.71 24.90
C SER A 702 22.09 32.74 24.28
N ALA A 703 21.57 33.95 24.01
CA ALA A 703 20.36 34.10 23.21
C ALA A 703 20.62 33.68 21.75
N VAL A 704 19.58 33.20 21.06
CA VAL A 704 19.66 32.85 19.63
C VAL A 704 19.97 34.13 18.84
N PRO A 705 21.10 34.18 18.11
CA PRO A 705 21.45 35.35 17.31
C PRO A 705 20.42 35.64 16.22
N ARG A 706 20.24 36.91 15.86
CA ARG A 706 19.32 37.29 14.79
C ARG A 706 19.76 36.65 13.47
N VAL A 707 18.82 36.05 12.75
CA VAL A 707 19.02 35.42 11.44
C VAL A 707 18.21 36.17 10.40
N GLU A 708 18.84 36.55 9.29
CA GLU A 708 18.17 37.21 8.18
C GLU A 708 18.45 36.53 6.84
N VAL A 709 17.40 36.30 6.05
CA VAL A 709 17.47 35.66 4.72
C VAL A 709 16.65 36.47 3.71
N PRO A 710 17.29 37.31 2.87
CA PRO A 710 16.59 38.06 1.82
C PRO A 710 16.05 37.15 0.72
N LEU A 711 14.79 37.34 0.30
CA LEU A 711 14.10 36.50 -0.69
C LEU A 711 14.87 36.40 -2.01
N LYS A 712 15.30 37.54 -2.56
CA LYS A 712 16.06 37.59 -3.82
C LYS A 712 17.35 36.78 -3.75
N HIS A 713 18.11 36.91 -2.66
CA HIS A 713 19.37 36.16 -2.51
C HIS A 713 19.10 34.66 -2.35
N ALA A 714 18.04 34.27 -1.63
CA ALA A 714 17.67 32.87 -1.45
C ALA A 714 17.34 32.16 -2.77
N VAL A 715 16.58 32.81 -3.67
CA VAL A 715 16.27 32.21 -4.99
C VAL A 715 17.46 32.13 -5.93
N ILE A 716 18.41 33.07 -5.81
CA ILE A 716 19.69 33.02 -6.52
C ILE A 716 20.55 31.85 -6.01
N GLU A 717 20.63 31.65 -4.68
CA GLU A 717 21.37 30.53 -4.09
C GLU A 717 20.79 29.16 -4.49
N TYR A 718 19.47 29.06 -4.64
CA TYR A 718 18.77 27.88 -5.19
C TYR A 718 19.13 27.52 -6.65
N LYS A 719 19.96 28.32 -7.31
CA LYS A 719 20.51 28.07 -8.66
C LYS A 719 22.03 28.11 -8.68
N SER A 720 22.71 28.08 -7.52
CA SER A 720 24.14 28.34 -7.40
C SER A 720 25.02 27.46 -8.30
N GLU A 721 24.60 26.23 -8.58
CA GLU A 721 25.34 25.30 -9.44
C GLU A 721 25.38 25.71 -10.92
N ARG A 722 24.54 26.69 -11.31
CA ARG A 722 24.45 27.23 -12.68
C ARG A 722 25.05 28.63 -12.80
N LEU A 723 25.25 29.32 -11.68
CA LEU A 723 25.56 30.75 -11.63
C LEU A 723 27.02 31.05 -11.24
N TYR A 724 27.93 30.08 -11.37
CA TYR A 724 29.35 30.28 -11.08
C TYR A 724 30.20 30.43 -12.35
N ARG A 725 31.33 31.13 -12.23
CA ARG A 725 32.40 31.19 -13.23
C ARG A 725 33.70 30.62 -12.67
N LEU A 726 34.37 29.80 -13.46
CA LEU A 726 35.70 29.28 -13.16
C LEU A 726 36.69 29.77 -14.20
N ALA A 727 37.71 30.51 -13.75
CA ALA A 727 38.67 31.19 -14.62
C ALA A 727 37.99 32.02 -15.72
N GLY A 728 36.94 32.76 -15.34
CA GLY A 728 36.13 33.60 -16.23
C GLY A 728 35.21 32.83 -17.18
N LYS A 729 35.13 31.49 -17.09
CA LYS A 729 34.25 30.67 -17.92
C LYS A 729 33.01 30.22 -17.13
N PRO A 730 31.81 30.20 -17.74
CA PRO A 730 30.61 29.72 -17.06
C PRO A 730 30.68 28.23 -16.72
N ALA A 731 29.81 27.79 -15.81
CA ALA A 731 29.59 26.40 -15.49
C ALA A 731 29.32 25.55 -16.76
N PRO A 732 29.94 24.37 -16.93
CA PRO A 732 29.65 23.50 -18.07
C PRO A 732 28.21 22.99 -18.04
N ASN A 733 27.59 22.79 -19.20
CA ASN A 733 26.24 22.24 -19.30
C ASN A 733 26.19 20.79 -18.74
N PRO A 734 25.33 20.49 -17.75
CA PRO A 734 25.24 19.15 -17.14
C PRO A 734 24.36 18.14 -17.91
N TRP A 735 23.70 18.57 -18.99
CA TRP A 735 22.77 17.73 -19.76
C TRP A 735 23.50 16.86 -20.78
N GLY A 736 23.14 15.57 -20.82
CA GLY A 736 23.66 14.67 -21.82
C GLY A 736 22.92 14.77 -23.18
N PRO A 737 23.38 14.00 -24.18
CA PRO A 737 22.90 14.11 -25.56
C PRO A 737 21.52 13.52 -25.82
N ILE A 738 20.98 12.69 -24.91
CA ILE A 738 19.73 11.95 -25.12
C ILE A 738 18.68 12.19 -24.04
N GLY A 739 19.00 12.90 -22.97
CA GLY A 739 18.12 13.08 -21.82
C GLY A 739 16.91 13.95 -22.09
N GLY A 740 15.97 13.92 -21.14
CA GLY A 740 14.76 14.73 -21.17
C GLY A 740 13.51 13.93 -21.51
N LEU A 741 12.46 14.64 -21.92
CA LEU A 741 11.16 14.05 -22.19
C LEU A 741 11.11 13.47 -23.61
N HIS A 742 10.62 12.23 -23.73
CA HIS A 742 10.43 11.50 -24.98
C HIS A 742 8.99 11.01 -25.10
N LYS A 743 8.46 11.09 -26.32
CA LYS A 743 7.11 10.62 -26.62
C LYS A 743 7.09 9.08 -26.67
N THR A 744 6.04 8.52 -26.08
CA THR A 744 5.72 7.08 -26.07
C THR A 744 4.37 6.85 -26.78
N SER A 745 3.91 5.61 -26.91
CA SER A 745 2.67 5.30 -27.64
C SER A 745 1.41 5.88 -26.98
N ASP A 746 1.42 6.00 -25.65
CA ASP A 746 0.28 6.43 -24.83
C ASP A 746 0.54 7.69 -23.97
N GLY A 747 1.77 8.21 -23.99
CA GLY A 747 2.16 9.34 -23.15
C GLY A 747 3.60 9.77 -23.36
N PHE A 748 4.33 10.02 -22.28
CA PHE A 748 5.74 10.37 -22.32
C PHE A 748 6.54 9.67 -21.21
N VAL A 749 7.83 9.48 -21.45
CA VAL A 749 8.81 9.09 -20.44
C VAL A 749 9.91 10.13 -20.38
N ARG A 750 10.41 10.45 -19.18
CA ARG A 750 11.65 11.19 -19.00
C ARG A 750 12.81 10.22 -18.82
N ILE A 751 13.84 10.38 -19.66
CA ILE A 751 15.08 9.61 -19.61
C ILE A 751 16.18 10.46 -18.95
N HIS A 752 16.91 9.85 -18.03
CA HIS A 752 18.07 10.46 -17.39
C HIS A 752 19.37 9.98 -18.04
N ASP A 753 20.28 10.89 -18.39
CA ASP A 753 21.50 10.56 -19.12
C ASP A 753 22.78 11.25 -18.62
N SER A 754 22.73 12.01 -17.54
CA SER A 754 23.92 12.68 -16.98
C SER A 754 24.98 11.70 -16.44
N PHE A 755 24.66 10.41 -16.30
CA PHE A 755 25.63 9.36 -16.00
C PHE A 755 25.80 8.40 -17.19
N PRO A 756 27.03 8.03 -17.56
CA PRO A 756 27.29 7.11 -18.68
C PRO A 756 26.53 5.80 -18.57
N ASN A 757 26.49 5.16 -17.40
CA ASN A 757 25.76 3.90 -17.21
C ASN A 757 24.22 4.06 -17.39
N HIS A 758 23.66 5.24 -17.13
CA HIS A 758 22.25 5.52 -17.38
C HIS A 758 21.96 5.79 -18.85
N ARG A 759 22.84 6.56 -19.50
CA ARG A 759 22.78 6.84 -20.94
C ARG A 759 22.94 5.55 -21.75
N ASP A 760 24.04 4.84 -21.53
CA ASP A 760 24.44 3.66 -22.30
C ASP A 760 23.44 2.52 -22.09
N GLY A 761 22.98 2.29 -20.86
CA GLY A 761 21.94 1.30 -20.57
C GLY A 761 20.58 1.65 -21.16
N SER A 762 20.22 2.94 -21.28
CA SER A 762 18.99 3.34 -21.97
C SER A 762 19.09 3.13 -23.49
N LEU A 763 20.26 3.36 -24.08
CA LEU A 763 20.52 3.06 -25.49
C LEU A 763 20.50 1.55 -25.75
N GLU A 764 21.13 0.76 -24.88
CA GLU A 764 21.12 -0.71 -24.94
C GLU A 764 19.70 -1.27 -24.88
N LEU A 765 18.89 -0.82 -23.92
CA LEU A 765 17.48 -1.23 -23.78
C LEU A 765 16.66 -0.94 -25.04
N LEU A 766 16.97 0.14 -25.75
CA LEU A 766 16.30 0.54 -26.99
C LEU A 766 16.91 -0.08 -28.26
N GLY A 767 17.98 -0.87 -28.12
CA GLY A 767 18.73 -1.45 -29.24
C GLY A 767 19.39 -0.40 -30.13
N LEU A 768 19.94 0.66 -29.54
CA LEU A 768 20.56 1.80 -30.23
C LEU A 768 22.08 1.85 -29.99
N PRO A 769 22.88 2.32 -30.98
CA PRO A 769 24.31 2.53 -30.79
C PRO A 769 24.59 3.70 -29.84
N LEU A 770 25.78 3.72 -29.22
CA LEU A 770 26.21 4.80 -28.31
C LEU A 770 26.27 6.20 -28.96
N THR A 771 26.29 6.26 -30.30
CA THR A 771 26.27 7.50 -31.09
C THR A 771 24.87 8.00 -31.43
N ALA A 772 23.82 7.31 -30.96
CA ALA A 772 22.43 7.66 -31.25
C ALA A 772 22.06 9.05 -30.72
N SER A 773 21.25 9.76 -31.50
CA SER A 773 20.76 11.09 -31.13
C SER A 773 19.50 11.00 -30.25
N ARG A 774 19.15 12.11 -29.59
CA ARG A 774 17.85 12.26 -28.89
C ARG A 774 16.65 11.95 -29.80
N THR A 775 16.76 12.22 -31.10
CA THR A 775 15.73 11.92 -32.09
C THR A 775 15.58 10.41 -32.30
N ASP A 776 16.69 9.67 -32.33
CA ASP A 776 16.67 8.21 -32.50
C ASP A 776 16.06 7.51 -31.27
N VAL A 777 16.38 8.01 -30.07
CA VAL A 777 15.74 7.57 -28.82
C VAL A 777 14.24 7.81 -28.85
N THR A 778 13.80 8.98 -29.31
CA THR A 778 12.37 9.30 -29.48
C THR A 778 11.68 8.34 -30.47
N LYS A 779 12.31 8.02 -31.60
CA LYS A 779 11.76 7.08 -32.60
C LYS A 779 11.58 5.66 -32.05
N LYS A 780 12.39 5.24 -31.06
CA LYS A 780 12.27 3.93 -30.43
C LYS A 780 11.26 3.93 -29.29
N THR A 781 11.27 4.96 -28.46
CA THR A 781 10.36 5.08 -27.31
C THR A 781 8.88 5.21 -27.73
N ILE A 782 8.58 5.74 -28.92
CA ILE A 782 7.19 5.82 -29.44
C ILE A 782 6.50 4.46 -29.59
N GLN A 783 7.25 3.37 -29.64
CA GLN A 783 6.73 2.00 -29.77
C GLN A 783 6.36 1.37 -28.41
N TRP A 784 6.74 2.03 -27.32
CA TRP A 784 6.49 1.55 -25.97
C TRP A 784 5.32 2.29 -25.34
N ALA A 785 4.54 1.61 -24.50
CA ALA A 785 3.73 2.31 -23.50
C ALA A 785 4.64 2.90 -22.41
N SER A 786 4.29 4.08 -21.91
CA SER A 786 5.09 4.85 -20.94
C SER A 786 5.37 4.08 -19.65
N ILE A 787 4.36 3.43 -19.09
CA ILE A 787 4.46 2.65 -17.85
C ILE A 787 5.24 1.35 -18.06
N ASP A 788 5.10 0.70 -19.22
CA ASP A 788 5.84 -0.52 -19.54
C ASP A 788 7.33 -0.21 -19.69
N PHE A 789 7.66 0.88 -20.40
CA PHE A 789 9.05 1.33 -20.53
C PHE A 789 9.66 1.71 -19.17
N GLU A 790 8.93 2.45 -18.32
CA GLU A 790 9.38 2.72 -16.94
C GLU A 790 9.63 1.40 -16.19
N SER A 791 8.69 0.46 -16.25
CA SER A 791 8.77 -0.78 -15.48
C SER A 791 9.98 -1.61 -15.87
N VAL A 792 10.19 -1.84 -17.18
CA VAL A 792 11.35 -2.59 -17.68
C VAL A 792 12.65 -1.83 -17.39
N SER A 793 12.70 -0.53 -17.68
CA SER A 793 13.93 0.25 -17.50
C SER A 793 14.35 0.38 -16.02
N VAL A 794 13.40 0.55 -15.10
CA VAL A 794 13.69 0.77 -13.67
C VAL A 794 13.88 -0.55 -12.92
N LEU A 795 13.01 -1.54 -13.14
CA LEU A 795 13.02 -2.78 -12.36
C LEU A 795 14.03 -3.80 -12.91
N GLU A 796 14.13 -3.94 -14.23
CA GLU A 796 14.99 -4.94 -14.86
C GLU A 796 16.36 -4.35 -15.19
N ALA A 797 16.40 -3.24 -15.95
CA ALA A 797 17.65 -2.62 -16.40
C ALA A 797 18.31 -1.72 -15.33
N ARG A 798 17.66 -1.50 -14.18
CA ARG A 798 18.17 -0.70 -13.05
C ARG A 798 18.54 0.75 -13.44
N LEU A 799 17.83 1.31 -14.40
CA LEU A 799 17.98 2.67 -14.90
C LEU A 799 17.12 3.67 -14.11
N ALA A 800 17.16 4.94 -14.50
CA ALA A 800 16.43 6.03 -13.88
C ALA A 800 15.56 6.74 -14.93
N ASN A 801 14.51 6.07 -15.39
CA ASN A 801 13.58 6.59 -16.40
C ASN A 801 12.17 6.49 -15.86
N TYR A 802 11.36 7.55 -15.96
CA TYR A 802 10.02 7.57 -15.37
C TYR A 802 8.97 8.10 -16.32
N ALA A 803 7.80 7.46 -16.31
CA ALA A 803 6.63 7.91 -17.04
C ALA A 803 6.16 9.26 -16.49
N LEU A 804 5.81 10.17 -17.40
CA LEU A 804 5.14 11.42 -17.09
C LEU A 804 3.73 11.11 -16.59
N ARG A 805 3.37 11.65 -15.44
CA ARG A 805 2.06 11.44 -14.82
C ARG A 805 1.42 12.77 -14.48
N SER A 806 0.10 12.79 -14.36
CA SER A 806 -0.65 13.86 -13.68
C SER A 806 -0.69 13.64 -12.16
N TYR A 807 -1.15 14.63 -11.40
CA TYR A 807 -1.37 14.47 -9.96
C TYR A 807 -2.33 13.34 -9.62
N GLN A 808 -3.44 13.23 -10.36
CA GLN A 808 -4.43 12.17 -10.16
C GLN A 808 -3.80 10.77 -10.31
N GLN A 809 -2.95 10.60 -11.32
CA GLN A 809 -2.24 9.33 -11.56
C GLN A 809 -1.21 9.04 -10.46
N TRP A 810 -0.47 10.06 -10.00
CA TRP A 810 0.49 9.92 -8.90
C TRP A 810 -0.19 9.55 -7.58
N ASP A 811 -1.26 10.26 -7.21
CA ASP A 811 -1.96 10.09 -5.93
C ASP A 811 -2.62 8.71 -5.78
N GLN A 812 -2.89 8.02 -6.88
CA GLN A 812 -3.36 6.64 -6.89
C GLN A 812 -2.27 5.62 -6.54
N LEU A 813 -0.99 5.95 -6.75
CA LEU A 813 0.11 5.00 -6.55
C LEU A 813 0.33 4.68 -5.05
N PRO A 814 0.62 3.42 -4.69
CA PRO A 814 0.99 3.07 -3.33
C PRO A 814 2.20 3.84 -2.82
N GLN A 815 3.12 4.26 -3.71
CA GLN A 815 4.25 5.10 -3.31
C GLN A 815 3.81 6.48 -2.82
N SER A 816 2.90 7.16 -3.54
CA SER A 816 2.40 8.47 -3.11
C SER A 816 1.77 8.40 -1.72
N LYS A 817 1.00 7.34 -1.46
CA LYS A 817 0.35 7.08 -0.16
C LYS A 817 1.34 6.77 0.97
N ALA A 818 2.53 6.27 0.65
CA ALA A 818 3.55 5.91 1.64
C ALA A 818 4.47 7.08 2.05
N ILE A 819 4.41 8.20 1.33
CA ILE A 819 5.19 9.40 1.62
C ILE A 819 4.40 10.28 2.59
N ASP A 820 5.03 10.69 3.69
CA ASP A 820 4.42 11.56 4.69
C ASP A 820 4.23 12.99 4.13
N ASP A 821 3.20 13.71 4.57
CA ASP A 821 2.90 15.09 4.13
C ASP A 821 3.80 16.15 4.80
N PHE A 822 4.68 15.72 5.70
CA PHE A 822 5.68 16.55 6.38
C PHE A 822 7.10 16.16 5.91
N PRO A 823 7.98 17.13 5.58
CA PRO A 823 9.15 16.84 4.74
C PRO A 823 10.39 16.35 5.50
N ILE A 824 10.40 16.39 6.84
CA ILE A 824 11.52 15.94 7.68
C ILE A 824 11.03 14.94 8.72
N THR A 825 11.61 13.74 8.76
CA THR A 825 11.39 12.79 9.85
C THR A 825 12.58 12.80 10.81
N LEU A 826 12.33 12.94 12.11
CA LEU A 826 13.33 12.83 13.18
C LEU A 826 12.96 11.68 14.12
N GLU A 827 13.83 10.69 14.22
CA GLU A 827 13.60 9.50 15.04
C GLU A 827 14.80 9.22 15.93
N ASN A 828 14.58 8.96 17.22
CA ASN A 828 15.63 8.48 18.10
C ASN A 828 15.80 6.97 17.89
N ILE A 829 16.98 6.54 17.44
CA ILE A 829 17.29 5.18 17.00
C ILE A 829 18.31 4.47 17.90
N GLY A 830 18.70 5.06 19.04
CA GLY A 830 19.60 4.40 19.96
C GLY A 830 20.15 5.30 21.07
N PRO A 831 20.99 4.76 21.95
CA PRO A 831 21.56 5.52 23.06
C PRO A 831 22.62 6.51 22.58
N GLY A 832 22.83 7.58 23.36
CA GLY A 832 23.85 8.60 23.09
C GLY A 832 23.87 9.64 24.21
N PRO A 833 25.03 10.28 24.48
CA PRO A 833 25.15 11.24 25.56
C PRO A 833 24.26 12.46 25.31
N LYS A 834 23.67 12.99 26.38
CA LYS A 834 22.99 14.28 26.37
C LYS A 834 24.03 15.39 26.29
N GLY A 835 23.78 16.35 25.41
CA GLY A 835 24.65 17.52 25.19
C GLY A 835 25.17 17.62 23.76
N LEU A 836 25.77 18.76 23.45
CA LEU A 836 26.52 18.95 22.21
C LEU A 836 27.85 18.16 22.26
N PRO A 837 28.46 17.83 21.11
CA PRO A 837 29.73 17.14 21.09
C PRO A 837 30.82 17.95 21.80
N LEU A 838 31.67 17.27 22.58
CA LEU A 838 32.64 17.92 23.48
C LEU A 838 33.66 18.80 22.75
N HIS A 839 33.95 18.51 21.48
CA HIS A 839 34.87 19.28 20.66
C HIS A 839 34.25 20.56 20.05
N LEU A 840 32.94 20.81 20.25
CA LEU A 840 32.33 22.11 19.97
C LEU A 840 32.60 23.07 21.16
N GLN A 841 33.80 23.66 21.20
CA GLN A 841 34.17 24.62 22.24
C GLN A 841 33.37 25.93 22.16
N SER A 842 33.21 26.62 23.29
CA SER A 842 32.60 27.97 23.34
C SER A 842 33.49 29.01 22.66
N GLY A 843 32.90 30.05 22.04
CA GLY A 843 33.64 31.19 21.50
C GLY A 843 34.13 31.10 20.04
N ASN A 844 33.31 30.60 19.12
CA ASN A 844 33.67 30.48 17.70
C ASN A 844 33.06 31.55 16.79
N ASP A 845 33.81 31.90 15.74
CA ASP A 845 33.44 32.82 14.64
C ASP A 845 32.25 32.35 13.79
N LYS A 846 31.95 31.04 13.81
CA LYS A 846 30.81 30.44 13.10
C LYS A 846 29.96 29.52 13.97
N CYS A 847 28.71 29.32 13.56
CA CYS A 847 27.69 28.62 14.35
C CYS A 847 28.03 27.14 14.64
N LEU A 848 28.63 26.44 13.68
CA LEU A 848 28.89 24.99 13.74
C LEU A 848 30.37 24.64 13.77
N ARG A 849 31.26 25.61 14.03
CA ARG A 849 32.70 25.36 14.16
C ARG A 849 32.96 24.20 15.13
N GLY A 850 33.72 23.22 14.64
CA GLY A 850 34.03 21.97 15.35
C GLY A 850 33.12 20.79 15.00
N LEU A 851 31.90 21.00 14.48
CA LEU A 851 31.00 19.88 14.13
C LEU A 851 31.62 19.00 13.04
N ARG A 852 31.77 17.70 13.30
CA ARG A 852 32.38 16.73 12.38
C ARG A 852 31.32 16.00 11.59
N VAL A 853 31.35 16.16 10.27
CA VAL A 853 30.35 15.57 9.36
C VAL A 853 31.06 14.69 8.36
N LEU A 854 30.72 13.41 8.35
CA LEU A 854 31.18 12.47 7.33
C LEU A 854 30.08 12.28 6.29
N GLU A 855 30.37 12.58 5.04
CA GLU A 855 29.37 12.62 3.99
C GLU A 855 29.68 11.63 2.87
N MET A 856 28.73 10.76 2.55
CA MET A 856 28.74 9.86 1.40
C MET A 856 27.57 10.19 0.49
N SER A 857 27.80 11.09 -0.45
CA SER A 857 26.73 11.67 -1.28
C SER A 857 27.21 11.93 -2.71
N ARG A 858 26.27 12.24 -3.61
CA ARG A 858 26.53 12.66 -4.99
C ARG A 858 25.45 13.64 -5.47
N VAL A 859 25.72 14.35 -6.57
CA VAL A 859 24.76 15.18 -7.32
C VAL A 859 24.44 16.49 -6.58
N ILE A 860 23.20 16.73 -6.11
CA ILE A 860 22.80 18.04 -5.57
C ILE A 860 22.31 17.94 -4.12
N ALA A 861 21.20 17.23 -3.83
CA ALA A 861 20.49 17.35 -2.55
C ALA A 861 21.34 17.07 -1.30
N ALA A 862 21.95 15.88 -1.21
CA ALA A 862 22.81 15.55 -0.07
C ALA A 862 24.12 16.36 -0.05
N PRO A 863 24.81 16.59 -1.19
CA PRO A 863 25.93 17.52 -1.24
C PRO A 863 25.60 18.94 -0.75
N LEU A 864 24.41 19.45 -1.07
CA LEU A 864 23.99 20.75 -0.58
C LEU A 864 23.84 20.78 0.95
N ALA A 865 23.33 19.71 1.56
CA ALA A 865 23.23 19.65 3.03
C ALA A 865 24.61 19.81 3.69
N GLY A 866 25.63 19.10 3.21
CA GLY A 866 26.99 19.27 3.70
C GLY A 866 27.57 20.65 3.40
N LYS A 867 27.32 21.21 2.20
CA LYS A 867 27.75 22.57 1.83
C LYS A 867 27.16 23.61 2.79
N THR A 868 25.89 23.46 3.16
CA THR A 868 25.20 24.32 4.12
C THR A 868 25.79 24.21 5.52
N LEU A 869 26.07 22.99 6.00
CA LEU A 869 26.74 22.79 7.30
C LEU A 869 28.15 23.41 7.30
N ALA A 870 28.90 23.26 6.21
CA ALA A 870 30.23 23.87 6.04
C ALA A 870 30.18 25.40 5.97
N ALA A 871 29.13 25.99 5.39
CA ALA A 871 28.92 27.43 5.37
C ALA A 871 28.83 28.00 6.80
N HIS A 872 28.28 27.22 7.73
CA HIS A 872 28.25 27.57 9.15
C HIS A 872 29.46 27.05 9.95
N GLY A 873 30.49 26.53 9.29
CA GLY A 873 31.80 26.20 9.89
C GLY A 873 32.01 24.75 10.30
N ALA A 874 31.10 23.83 9.97
CA ALA A 874 31.32 22.40 10.21
C ALA A 874 32.52 21.88 9.41
N ASP A 875 33.28 20.93 9.98
CA ASP A 875 34.30 20.17 9.28
C ASP A 875 33.63 19.01 8.52
N VAL A 876 33.38 19.24 7.24
CA VAL A 876 32.70 18.28 6.36
C VAL A 876 33.71 17.53 5.53
N LEU A 877 33.83 16.23 5.77
CA LEU A 877 34.68 15.31 5.01
C LEU A 877 33.80 14.52 4.04
N TRP A 878 33.87 14.90 2.76
CA TRP A 878 33.12 14.26 1.68
C TRP A 878 33.90 13.07 1.11
N VAL A 879 33.38 11.88 1.36
CA VAL A 879 33.94 10.61 0.89
C VAL A 879 33.38 10.28 -0.48
N THR A 880 34.28 10.27 -1.46
CA THR A 880 34.03 9.78 -2.83
C THR A 880 34.74 8.45 -3.05
N SER A 881 34.67 7.89 -4.26
CA SER A 881 35.36 6.65 -4.60
C SER A 881 36.26 6.88 -5.81
N PRO A 882 37.47 6.28 -5.86
CA PRO A 882 38.33 6.35 -7.05
C PRO A 882 37.69 5.67 -8.27
N ASN A 883 36.67 4.84 -8.06
CA ASN A 883 35.96 4.09 -9.11
C ASN A 883 34.70 4.81 -9.63
N LEU A 884 34.41 6.02 -9.14
CA LEU A 884 33.25 6.80 -9.56
C LEU A 884 33.69 8.06 -10.33
N PRO A 885 32.98 8.46 -11.40
CA PRO A 885 33.35 9.63 -12.19
C PRO A 885 33.13 10.93 -11.41
N ASP A 886 33.99 11.92 -11.60
CA ASP A 886 33.77 13.31 -11.21
C ASP A 886 32.56 13.90 -11.97
N LEU A 887 31.82 14.83 -11.34
CA LEU A 887 30.76 15.63 -11.96
C LEU A 887 31.13 17.12 -11.90
N PRO A 888 32.05 17.60 -12.77
CA PRO A 888 32.68 18.91 -12.60
C PRO A 888 31.71 20.09 -12.53
N THR A 889 30.55 20.03 -13.20
CA THR A 889 29.54 21.10 -13.12
C THR A 889 28.98 21.26 -11.71
N MET A 890 28.69 20.15 -11.03
CA MET A 890 28.03 20.16 -9.72
C MET A 890 29.06 20.13 -8.60
N ASP A 891 30.05 19.25 -8.70
CA ASP A 891 31.04 18.99 -7.63
C ASP A 891 31.85 20.25 -7.30
N ARG A 892 32.07 21.15 -8.28
CA ARG A 892 32.75 22.44 -8.03
C ARG A 892 31.96 23.38 -7.13
N ASP A 893 30.65 23.49 -7.28
CA ASP A 893 29.88 24.35 -6.37
C ASP A 893 29.59 23.63 -5.03
N PHE A 894 29.26 22.34 -5.06
CA PHE A 894 28.88 21.58 -3.85
C PHE A 894 30.05 21.11 -2.98
N SER A 895 31.29 21.21 -3.44
CA SER A 895 32.49 20.99 -2.60
C SER A 895 32.95 22.23 -1.85
N ARG A 896 32.33 23.40 -2.05
CA ARG A 896 32.68 24.62 -1.31
C ARG A 896 32.51 24.38 0.19
N GLY A 897 33.57 24.69 0.94
CA GLY A 897 33.71 24.50 2.37
C GLY A 897 34.05 23.08 2.83
N LYS A 898 34.09 22.11 1.92
CA LYS A 898 34.34 20.70 2.25
C LYS A 898 35.77 20.28 1.96
N ARG A 899 36.20 19.23 2.66
CA ARG A 899 37.40 18.45 2.32
C ARG A 899 36.96 17.18 1.60
N THR A 900 37.71 16.72 0.62
CA THR A 900 37.33 15.56 -0.20
C THR A 900 38.38 14.45 -0.11
N ILE A 901 37.91 13.24 0.19
CA ILE A 901 38.73 12.03 0.22
C ILE A 901 38.18 10.97 -0.73
N GLN A 902 39.02 10.01 -1.11
CA GLN A 902 38.63 8.87 -1.92
C GLN A 902 38.90 7.57 -1.18
N LEU A 903 37.83 6.81 -0.93
CA LEU A 903 37.89 5.48 -0.32
C LEU A 903 37.16 4.49 -1.21
N ASP A 904 37.81 3.37 -1.53
CA ASP A 904 37.19 2.24 -2.19
C ASP A 904 36.66 1.26 -1.13
N ILE A 905 35.42 1.46 -0.69
CA ILE A 905 34.81 0.71 0.42
C ILE A 905 34.61 -0.80 0.14
N ASP A 906 34.91 -1.26 -1.07
CA ASP A 906 34.98 -2.69 -1.37
C ASP A 906 36.35 -3.29 -0.96
N LYS A 907 37.35 -2.44 -0.69
CA LYS A 907 38.61 -2.81 -0.04
C LYS A 907 38.44 -2.78 1.48
N PRO A 908 38.78 -3.87 2.19
CA PRO A 908 38.64 -3.92 3.65
C PRO A 908 39.39 -2.79 4.38
N GLY A 909 40.59 -2.42 3.93
CA GLY A 909 41.38 -1.36 4.57
C GLY A 909 40.69 0.01 4.52
N ASP A 910 40.16 0.38 3.35
CA ASP A 910 39.45 1.65 3.15
C ASP A 910 38.11 1.66 3.91
N LEU A 911 37.40 0.52 3.99
CA LEU A 911 36.19 0.38 4.81
C LEU A 911 36.47 0.56 6.31
N GLU A 912 37.57 0.00 6.82
CA GLU A 912 37.97 0.20 8.22
C GLU A 912 38.42 1.64 8.48
N GLN A 913 39.08 2.29 7.52
CA GLN A 913 39.38 3.73 7.61
C GLN A 913 38.10 4.58 7.65
N LEU A 914 37.10 4.23 6.83
CA LEU A 914 35.79 4.88 6.87
C LEU A 914 35.10 4.70 8.22
N LYS A 915 35.07 3.47 8.77
CA LYS A 915 34.50 3.21 10.10
C LYS A 915 35.25 3.94 11.21
N SER A 916 36.57 4.06 11.11
CA SER A 916 37.38 4.86 12.04
C SER A 916 36.94 6.32 12.04
N LEU A 917 36.71 6.91 10.87
CA LEU A 917 36.15 8.26 10.75
C LEU A 917 34.74 8.35 11.34
N ILE A 918 33.86 7.38 11.05
CA ILE A 918 32.48 7.32 11.59
C ILE A 918 32.50 7.26 13.12
N SER A 919 33.43 6.52 13.73
CA SER A 919 33.53 6.35 15.19
C SER A 919 33.76 7.65 15.97
N THR A 920 34.16 8.71 15.27
CA THR A 920 34.45 10.04 15.85
C THR A 920 33.70 11.18 15.17
N ALA A 921 32.76 10.86 14.26
CA ALA A 921 31.89 11.82 13.60
C ALA A 921 30.69 12.21 14.49
N ASP A 922 30.13 13.40 14.28
CA ASP A 922 28.86 13.79 14.91
C ASP A 922 27.67 13.43 14.02
N VAL A 923 27.90 13.49 12.71
CA VAL A 923 26.88 13.29 11.68
C VAL A 923 27.45 12.38 10.60
N PHE A 924 26.68 11.38 10.19
CA PHE A 924 26.90 10.61 8.97
C PHE A 924 25.79 10.89 7.97
N ILE A 925 26.12 11.52 6.84
CA ILE A 925 25.18 11.84 5.76
C ILE A 925 25.33 10.82 4.64
N GLN A 926 24.22 10.25 4.19
CA GLN A 926 24.21 9.37 3.03
C GLN A 926 23.13 9.78 2.01
N GLY A 927 23.54 9.93 0.75
CA GLY A 927 22.68 10.31 -0.38
C GLY A 927 22.35 9.17 -1.34
N TYR A 928 22.46 7.93 -0.87
CA TYR A 928 22.18 6.72 -1.64
C TYR A 928 20.81 6.15 -1.26
N ARG A 929 20.35 5.17 -2.05
CA ARG A 929 19.07 4.50 -1.81
C ARG A 929 19.03 3.91 -0.39
N PRO A 930 17.91 4.01 0.34
CA PRO A 930 17.71 3.32 1.61
C PRO A 930 18.22 1.88 1.57
N GLY A 931 19.10 1.52 2.51
CA GLY A 931 19.71 0.19 2.60
C GLY A 931 20.92 -0.08 1.68
N ALA A 932 21.36 0.88 0.85
CA ALA A 932 22.47 0.68 -0.08
C ALA A 932 23.80 0.27 0.57
N PHE A 933 24.03 0.68 1.82
CA PHE A 933 25.24 0.37 2.56
C PHE A 933 25.06 -0.67 3.68
N SER A 934 23.86 -1.21 3.90
CA SER A 934 23.61 -2.18 4.98
C SER A 934 24.49 -3.43 4.83
N LYS A 935 24.72 -3.91 3.60
CA LYS A 935 25.61 -5.05 3.33
C LYS A 935 27.10 -4.78 3.62
N ARG A 936 27.48 -3.50 3.74
CA ARG A 936 28.86 -3.08 4.05
C ARG A 936 29.04 -2.72 5.53
N GLY A 937 28.06 -3.02 6.37
CA GLY A 937 28.15 -2.74 7.80
C GLY A 937 27.83 -1.29 8.18
N LEU A 938 27.18 -0.53 7.31
CA LEU A 938 26.88 0.90 7.52
C LEU A 938 25.37 1.19 7.52
N SER A 939 24.56 0.23 7.98
CA SER A 939 23.15 0.50 8.31
C SER A 939 23.04 1.49 9.47
N PRO A 940 21.89 2.19 9.66
CA PRO A 940 21.70 3.08 10.79
C PRO A 940 22.04 2.41 12.14
N GLU A 941 21.60 1.18 12.33
CA GLU A 941 21.79 0.42 13.56
C GLU A 941 23.28 0.13 13.81
N GLN A 942 24.00 -0.28 12.76
CA GLN A 942 25.44 -0.58 12.85
C GLN A 942 26.29 0.67 13.05
N VAL A 943 25.90 1.80 12.45
CA VAL A 943 26.58 3.08 12.66
C VAL A 943 26.35 3.61 14.07
N VAL A 944 25.15 3.40 14.64
CA VAL A 944 24.86 3.71 16.04
C VAL A 944 25.64 2.81 17.00
N GLU A 945 25.77 1.52 16.70
CA GLU A 945 26.60 0.60 17.49
C GLU A 945 28.07 1.04 17.49
N LEU A 946 28.57 1.49 16.34
CA LEU A 946 29.93 2.01 16.18
C LEU A 946 30.15 3.36 16.88
N ASN A 947 29.14 4.22 16.91
CA ASN A 947 29.21 5.56 17.50
C ASN A 947 27.89 6.00 18.15
N PRO A 948 27.65 5.64 19.44
CA PRO A 948 26.47 6.08 20.18
C PRO A 948 26.41 7.61 20.34
N GLY A 949 25.31 8.22 19.92
CA GLY A 949 25.13 9.68 19.84
C GLY A 949 25.24 10.27 18.44
N ILE A 950 25.58 9.47 17.43
CA ILE A 950 25.66 9.94 16.04
C ILE A 950 24.29 10.29 15.46
N ILE A 951 24.27 11.27 14.55
CA ILE A 951 23.11 11.61 13.72
C ILE A 951 23.29 10.94 12.35
N TYR A 952 22.44 9.98 12.02
CA TYR A 952 22.41 9.29 10.74
C TYR A 952 21.39 9.97 9.80
N ALA A 953 21.88 10.66 8.77
CA ALA A 953 21.06 11.47 7.89
C ALA A 953 20.93 10.87 6.49
N ASN A 954 19.69 10.64 6.06
CA ASN A 954 19.33 10.00 4.80
C ASN A 954 18.68 11.01 3.84
N MET A 955 19.23 11.08 2.63
CA MET A 955 18.59 11.72 1.48
C MET A 955 18.23 10.67 0.44
N SER A 956 16.97 10.63 0.02
CA SER A 956 16.48 9.67 -0.99
C SER A 956 15.49 10.31 -1.96
N ALA A 957 15.25 9.67 -3.11
CA ALA A 957 14.27 10.19 -4.06
C ALA A 957 12.82 10.03 -3.56
N PHE A 958 12.45 8.83 -3.08
CA PHE A 958 11.07 8.46 -2.79
C PHE A 958 10.77 8.20 -1.31
N GLY A 959 11.76 8.37 -0.42
CA GLY A 959 11.60 8.12 1.01
C GLY A 959 11.91 6.68 1.42
N PRO A 960 12.01 6.40 2.73
CA PRO A 960 12.35 5.08 3.24
C PRO A 960 11.19 4.08 3.17
N LYS A 961 9.95 4.55 2.94
CA LYS A 961 8.72 3.74 2.91
C LYS A 961 8.20 3.57 1.48
N GLY A 962 7.35 2.56 1.30
CA GLY A 962 6.64 2.29 0.04
C GLY A 962 7.44 1.48 -0.99
N PRO A 963 6.78 1.03 -2.07
CA PRO A 963 7.38 0.12 -3.05
C PRO A 963 8.51 0.73 -3.89
N TRP A 964 8.68 2.05 -3.87
CA TRP A 964 9.72 2.75 -4.64
C TRP A 964 10.89 3.22 -3.78
N SER A 965 10.92 2.86 -2.48
CA SER A 965 12.03 3.24 -1.57
C SER A 965 13.39 2.82 -2.12
N GLY A 966 13.48 1.65 -2.73
CA GLY A 966 14.69 1.12 -3.37
C GLY A 966 14.95 1.59 -4.80
N ARG A 967 14.17 2.53 -5.36
CA ARG A 967 14.35 3.00 -6.74
C ARG A 967 15.34 4.16 -6.83
N ARG A 968 15.94 4.34 -8.01
CA ARG A 968 16.77 5.51 -8.35
C ARG A 968 15.87 6.69 -8.69
N GLY A 969 16.26 7.90 -8.32
CA GLY A 969 15.54 9.09 -8.71
C GLY A 969 16.44 10.32 -8.65
N PHE A 970 16.00 11.34 -9.36
CA PHE A 970 16.58 12.67 -9.45
C PHE A 970 15.41 13.66 -9.39
N ASP A 971 15.66 14.90 -9.02
CA ASP A 971 14.61 15.93 -8.91
C ASP A 971 13.70 15.96 -10.16
N SER A 972 14.29 16.15 -11.35
CA SER A 972 13.51 16.17 -12.61
C SER A 972 12.65 14.91 -12.85
N LEU A 973 13.06 13.74 -12.36
CA LEU A 973 12.28 12.50 -12.47
C LEU A 973 11.15 12.46 -11.44
N VAL A 974 11.40 12.95 -10.22
CA VAL A 974 10.36 13.10 -9.19
C VAL A 974 9.32 14.11 -9.65
N GLN A 975 9.71 15.25 -10.21
CA GLN A 975 8.76 16.20 -10.81
C GLN A 975 7.93 15.56 -11.94
N THR A 976 8.55 14.71 -12.76
CA THR A 976 7.89 14.03 -13.89
C THR A 976 6.86 13.00 -13.43
N CYS A 977 7.25 12.09 -12.52
CA CYS A 977 6.36 11.02 -12.08
C CYS A 977 5.31 11.46 -11.07
N SER A 978 5.49 12.63 -10.44
CA SER A 978 4.59 13.11 -9.38
C SER A 978 3.42 13.95 -9.85
N GLY A 979 3.34 14.34 -11.13
CA GLY A 979 2.34 15.31 -11.58
C GLY A 979 2.83 16.74 -11.70
N MET A 980 3.97 17.09 -11.09
CA MET A 980 4.39 18.50 -11.02
C MET A 980 4.57 19.14 -12.39
N ASN A 981 5.24 18.43 -13.32
CA ASN A 981 5.52 19.01 -14.63
C ASN A 981 4.27 19.15 -15.50
N VAL A 982 3.29 18.26 -15.36
CA VAL A 982 2.01 18.38 -16.06
C VAL A 982 1.26 19.61 -15.54
N SER A 983 1.16 19.76 -14.22
CA SER A 983 0.48 20.91 -13.62
C SER A 983 1.17 22.25 -13.94
N GLU A 984 2.50 22.29 -13.98
CA GLU A 984 3.25 23.49 -14.38
C GLU A 984 2.96 23.90 -15.83
N ALA A 985 2.88 22.90 -16.74
CA ALA A 985 2.56 23.13 -18.14
C ALA A 985 1.11 23.62 -18.33
N GLU A 986 0.16 23.07 -17.56
CA GLU A 986 -1.24 23.49 -17.55
C GLU A 986 -1.37 24.97 -17.14
N HIS A 987 -0.66 25.40 -16.09
CA HIS A 987 -0.66 26.80 -15.65
C HIS A 987 -0.02 27.73 -16.68
N TYR A 988 1.10 27.31 -17.30
CA TYR A 988 1.75 28.10 -18.33
C TYR A 988 0.89 28.22 -19.60
N GLY A 989 0.09 27.20 -19.92
CA GLY A 989 -0.96 27.26 -20.93
C GLY A 989 -0.44 27.47 -22.36
N ALA A 990 0.69 26.86 -22.72
CA ALA A 990 1.25 26.85 -24.09
C ALA A 990 1.06 25.51 -24.82
N GLY A 991 0.34 24.55 -24.22
CA GLY A 991 0.03 23.26 -24.83
C GLY A 991 1.17 22.24 -24.83
N GLU A 992 2.24 22.48 -24.08
CA GLU A 992 3.29 21.48 -23.86
C GLU A 992 2.82 20.40 -22.88
N PRO A 993 3.32 19.15 -22.98
CA PRO A 993 2.88 18.07 -22.09
C PRO A 993 3.44 18.18 -20.66
N ALA A 994 4.59 18.86 -20.50
CA ALA A 994 5.30 18.93 -19.23
C ALA A 994 6.23 20.14 -19.23
N ARG A 995 6.25 20.90 -18.13
CA ARG A 995 7.15 22.05 -17.92
C ARG A 995 7.96 21.85 -16.63
N PRO A 996 9.31 21.88 -16.68
CA PRO A 996 10.13 21.80 -15.47
C PRO A 996 10.03 23.10 -14.67
N THR A 997 10.23 23.01 -13.35
CA THR A 997 10.48 24.21 -12.52
C THR A 997 11.78 24.90 -12.94
N PRO A 998 11.96 26.21 -12.69
CA PRO A 998 13.13 26.98 -13.15
C PRO A 998 14.46 26.52 -12.55
N CYS A 999 14.43 25.78 -11.45
CA CYS A 999 15.58 25.17 -10.78
C CYS A 999 15.27 23.73 -10.32
N GLN A 1000 16.27 23.01 -9.82
CA GLN A 1000 16.06 21.73 -9.13
C GLN A 1000 15.54 22.01 -7.70
N ALA A 1001 14.29 22.48 -7.60
CA ALA A 1001 13.71 22.98 -6.35
C ALA A 1001 13.58 21.90 -5.26
N LEU A 1002 13.38 20.63 -5.65
CA LEU A 1002 13.27 19.50 -4.72
C LEU A 1002 14.65 19.11 -4.18
N ASP A 1003 15.68 19.12 -5.03
CA ASP A 1003 17.06 18.86 -4.61
C ASP A 1003 17.56 19.95 -3.66
N HIS A 1004 17.36 21.23 -4.02
CA HIS A 1004 17.78 22.35 -3.19
C HIS A 1004 17.02 22.40 -1.87
N GLY A 1005 15.68 22.34 -1.92
CA GLY A 1005 14.86 22.27 -0.71
C GLY A 1005 15.19 21.06 0.15
N GLY A 1006 15.36 19.89 -0.46
CA GLY A 1006 15.77 18.67 0.23
C GLY A 1006 17.10 18.82 0.96
N GLY A 1007 18.11 19.43 0.33
CA GLY A 1007 19.41 19.65 0.95
C GLY A 1007 19.36 20.56 2.17
N TYR A 1008 18.68 21.71 2.07
CA TYR A 1008 18.49 22.61 3.20
C TYR A 1008 17.63 21.99 4.32
N LEU A 1009 16.59 21.21 3.96
CA LEU A 1009 15.76 20.49 4.93
C LEU A 1009 16.53 19.35 5.62
N LEU A 1010 17.44 18.68 4.93
CA LEU A 1010 18.30 17.67 5.54
C LEU A 1010 19.29 18.31 6.53
N ALA A 1011 19.92 19.42 6.15
CA ALA A 1011 20.77 20.20 7.07
C ALA A 1011 19.96 20.70 8.29
N THR A 1012 18.74 21.18 8.06
CA THR A 1012 17.79 21.57 9.11
C THR A 1012 17.48 20.40 10.05
N GLY A 1013 17.16 19.22 9.49
CA GLY A 1013 16.85 18.03 10.28
C GLY A 1013 18.05 17.53 11.08
N ILE A 1014 19.26 17.59 10.52
CA ILE A 1014 20.52 17.28 11.22
C ILE A 1014 20.70 18.21 12.43
N LEU A 1015 20.55 19.51 12.23
CA LEU A 1015 20.72 20.50 13.30
C LEU A 1015 19.58 20.44 14.34
N GLY A 1016 18.36 20.12 13.89
CA GLY A 1016 17.23 19.84 14.76
C GLY A 1016 17.48 18.60 15.62
N ALA A 1017 17.96 17.50 15.03
CA ALA A 1017 18.40 16.31 15.74
C ALA A 1017 19.54 16.60 16.72
N LEU A 1018 20.49 17.48 16.37
CA LEU A 1018 21.57 17.90 17.27
C LEU A 1018 21.03 18.70 18.47
N CYS A 1019 20.06 19.59 18.25
CA CYS A 1019 19.38 20.31 19.32
C CYS A 1019 18.61 19.35 20.24
N ARG A 1020 17.89 18.37 19.66
CA ARG A 1020 17.18 17.34 20.43
C ARG A 1020 18.16 16.45 21.20
N ARG A 1021 19.26 16.01 20.59
CA ARG A 1021 20.34 15.29 21.27
C ARG A 1021 20.91 16.08 22.44
N ALA A 1022 21.10 17.39 22.29
CA ALA A 1022 21.57 18.24 23.37
C ALA A 1022 20.64 18.24 24.59
N GLN A 1023 19.33 18.09 24.38
CA GLN A 1023 18.31 18.11 25.43
C GLN A 1023 17.90 16.72 25.93
N GLU A 1024 17.88 15.72 25.06
CA GLU A 1024 17.27 14.41 25.27
C GLU A 1024 18.32 13.28 25.28
N GLY A 1025 19.51 13.50 24.72
CA GLY A 1025 20.47 12.45 24.40
C GLY A 1025 20.05 11.61 23.19
N GLY A 1026 20.65 10.43 23.04
CA GLY A 1026 20.34 9.46 21.99
C GLY A 1026 21.09 9.64 20.67
N SER A 1027 20.97 8.62 19.82
CA SER A 1027 21.34 8.66 18.40
C SER A 1027 20.10 8.95 17.57
N TRP A 1028 20.24 9.72 16.50
CA TRP A 1028 19.08 10.21 15.76
C TRP A 1028 19.17 9.84 14.29
N ARG A 1029 18.05 9.39 13.71
CA ARG A 1029 17.87 9.27 12.28
C ARG A 1029 17.11 10.47 11.74
N VAL A 1030 17.63 11.03 10.64
CA VAL A 1030 16.98 12.10 9.89
C VAL A 1030 16.68 11.56 8.50
N ASP A 1031 15.41 11.54 8.10
CA ASP A 1031 15.02 11.15 6.75
C ASP A 1031 14.36 12.33 6.02
N VAL A 1032 14.92 12.68 4.86
CA VAL A 1032 14.34 13.63 3.90
C VAL A 1032 14.28 12.97 2.53
N SER A 1033 13.21 13.24 1.76
CA SER A 1033 13.11 12.77 0.40
C SER A 1033 12.63 13.83 -0.57
N LEU A 1034 13.07 13.72 -1.84
CA LEU A 1034 12.63 14.62 -2.91
C LEU A 1034 11.12 14.55 -3.11
N ALA A 1035 10.52 13.36 -3.01
CA ALA A 1035 9.08 13.20 -3.10
C ALA A 1035 8.33 13.79 -1.89
N GLY A 1036 8.92 13.76 -0.69
CA GLY A 1036 8.40 14.50 0.47
C GLY A 1036 8.47 16.02 0.28
N CYS A 1037 9.60 16.52 -0.25
CA CYS A 1037 9.74 17.94 -0.62
C CYS A 1037 8.72 18.34 -1.69
N MET A 1038 8.47 17.48 -2.68
CA MET A 1038 7.46 17.69 -3.70
C MET A 1038 6.06 17.81 -3.10
N LYS A 1039 5.66 16.88 -2.22
CA LYS A 1039 4.34 16.95 -1.56
C LYS A 1039 4.20 18.24 -0.76
N PHE A 1040 5.24 18.61 -0.02
CA PHE A 1040 5.22 19.83 0.77
C PHE A 1040 5.10 21.07 -0.12
N LEU A 1041 5.93 21.20 -1.17
CA LEU A 1041 5.85 22.31 -2.14
C LEU A 1041 4.49 22.38 -2.84
N ARG A 1042 3.93 21.24 -3.26
CA ARG A 1042 2.57 21.16 -3.82
C ARG A 1042 1.52 21.68 -2.84
N SER A 1043 1.67 21.38 -1.54
CA SER A 1043 0.72 21.82 -0.51
C SER A 1043 0.73 23.33 -0.25
N LEU A 1044 1.81 24.04 -0.62
CA LEU A 1044 1.87 25.51 -0.56
C LEU A 1044 1.01 26.19 -1.64
N GLY A 1045 0.42 25.41 -2.56
CA GLY A 1045 -0.36 25.92 -3.67
C GLY A 1045 0.48 26.52 -4.80
N GLN A 1046 -0.23 27.03 -5.80
CA GLN A 1046 0.34 27.65 -6.99
C GLN A 1046 -0.27 29.03 -7.21
N TYR A 1047 0.47 29.90 -7.90
CA TYR A 1047 -0.02 31.20 -8.35
C TYR A 1047 -1.16 31.03 -9.37
N PRO A 1048 -2.21 31.86 -9.30
CA PRO A 1048 -3.34 31.76 -10.23
C PRO A 1048 -2.94 31.97 -11.69
N GLY A 1049 -3.32 31.03 -12.56
CA GLY A 1049 -3.08 31.14 -14.00
C GLY A 1049 -1.60 31.29 -14.35
N LYS A 1050 -1.27 32.30 -15.17
CA LYS A 1050 0.11 32.56 -15.62
C LYS A 1050 0.90 33.51 -14.73
N THR A 1051 0.29 34.05 -13.67
CA THR A 1051 0.91 35.11 -12.85
C THR A 1051 2.24 34.71 -12.22
N GLY A 1052 2.41 33.42 -11.90
CA GLY A 1052 3.66 32.84 -11.40
C GLY A 1052 4.85 32.97 -12.36
N PHE A 1053 4.60 33.17 -13.65
CA PHE A 1053 5.63 33.25 -14.69
C PHE A 1053 6.05 34.69 -15.03
N ASP A 1054 5.42 35.70 -14.42
CA ASP A 1054 5.67 37.13 -14.71
C ASP A 1054 6.92 37.69 -13.98
N SER A 1055 7.72 36.84 -13.33
CA SER A 1055 8.95 37.21 -12.64
C SER A 1055 10.20 37.06 -13.52
N ILE A 1056 11.26 37.79 -13.18
CA ILE A 1056 12.59 37.59 -13.79
C ILE A 1056 13.16 36.22 -13.43
N ASP A 1057 13.96 35.65 -14.34
CA ASP A 1057 14.82 34.51 -14.04
C ASP A 1057 16.30 34.95 -13.95
N TYR A 1058 17.14 34.09 -13.38
CA TYR A 1058 18.59 34.26 -13.30
C TYR A 1058 19.26 33.10 -14.05
N GLU A 1059 19.77 33.33 -15.24
CA GLU A 1059 20.26 32.28 -16.14
C GLU A 1059 21.79 32.17 -16.14
N CYS A 1060 22.49 33.28 -15.87
CA CYS A 1060 23.94 33.32 -15.86
C CYS A 1060 24.52 34.17 -14.71
N ALA A 1061 25.84 34.08 -14.52
CA ALA A 1061 26.54 34.76 -13.42
C ALA A 1061 26.45 36.30 -13.52
N GLU A 1062 26.32 36.82 -14.75
CA GLU A 1062 26.16 38.25 -15.05
C GLU A 1062 24.84 38.82 -14.50
N ASP A 1063 23.81 37.99 -14.31
CA ASP A 1063 22.52 38.43 -13.76
C ASP A 1063 22.60 38.74 -12.25
N VAL A 1064 23.67 38.30 -11.57
CA VAL A 1064 23.75 38.22 -10.11
C VAL A 1064 25.09 38.68 -9.52
N GLU A 1065 25.83 39.56 -10.21
CA GLU A 1065 27.20 39.95 -9.84
C GLU A 1065 27.35 40.40 -8.37
N ASP A 1066 26.39 41.15 -7.83
CA ASP A 1066 26.40 41.63 -6.44
C ASP A 1066 26.38 40.49 -5.39
N PHE A 1067 25.87 39.33 -5.79
CA PHE A 1067 25.73 38.14 -4.95
C PHE A 1067 26.90 37.17 -5.08
N LEU A 1068 27.86 37.43 -5.96
CA LEU A 1068 29.04 36.58 -6.15
C LEU A 1068 30.17 36.96 -5.19
N GLU A 1069 30.91 35.96 -4.74
CA GLU A 1069 32.25 36.11 -4.15
C GLU A 1069 33.30 35.52 -5.08
N THR A 1070 34.50 36.10 -5.06
CA THR A 1070 35.64 35.63 -5.85
C THR A 1070 36.71 35.07 -4.92
N ARG A 1071 37.07 33.80 -5.10
CA ARG A 1071 38.11 33.15 -4.30
C ARG A 1071 38.99 32.25 -5.17
N GLU A 1072 40.25 32.10 -4.79
CA GLU A 1072 41.15 31.12 -5.41
C GLU A 1072 40.75 29.69 -5.02
N SER A 1073 40.73 28.79 -6.00
CA SER A 1073 40.41 27.37 -5.81
C SER A 1073 41.48 26.47 -6.42
N GLY A 1074 41.42 25.16 -6.15
CA GLY A 1074 42.30 24.18 -6.80
C GLY A 1074 42.10 24.04 -8.32
N PHE A 1075 41.10 24.75 -8.88
CA PHE A 1075 40.83 24.79 -10.33
C PHE A 1075 41.03 26.19 -10.93
N GLY A 1076 41.58 27.13 -10.16
CA GLY A 1076 41.74 28.55 -10.51
C GLY A 1076 40.71 29.47 -9.84
N LEU A 1077 40.65 30.71 -10.30
CA LEU A 1077 39.77 31.73 -9.74
C LEU A 1077 38.30 31.35 -9.90
N LEU A 1078 37.58 31.17 -8.79
CA LEU A 1078 36.17 30.81 -8.74
C LEU A 1078 35.34 32.03 -8.31
N GLU A 1079 34.40 32.45 -9.16
CA GLU A 1079 33.35 33.41 -8.83
C GLU A 1079 32.05 32.62 -8.60
N ALA A 1080 31.49 32.65 -7.40
CA ALA A 1080 30.32 31.84 -7.05
C ALA A 1080 29.39 32.54 -6.06
N VAL A 1081 28.11 32.16 -6.05
CA VAL A 1081 27.07 32.76 -5.21
C VAL A 1081 27.41 32.64 -3.72
N LYS A 1082 27.32 33.73 -2.97
CA LYS A 1082 27.49 33.78 -1.50
C LYS A 1082 26.37 33.02 -0.79
N HIS A 1083 26.57 32.67 0.48
CA HIS A 1083 25.48 32.15 1.28
C HIS A 1083 24.47 33.26 1.58
N SER A 1084 23.17 32.98 1.46
CA SER A 1084 22.12 33.99 1.56
C SER A 1084 21.69 34.35 2.97
N ALA A 1085 21.98 33.49 3.95
CA ALA A 1085 21.71 33.79 5.35
C ALA A 1085 22.82 34.60 6.00
N SER A 1086 22.42 35.61 6.77
CA SER A 1086 23.28 36.31 7.73
C SER A 1086 22.87 35.93 9.15
N VAL A 1087 23.86 35.80 10.04
CA VAL A 1087 23.65 35.47 11.46
C VAL A 1087 24.44 36.46 12.30
N GLU A 1088 23.75 37.18 13.19
CA GLU A 1088 24.36 38.21 14.03
C GLU A 1088 25.55 37.65 14.84
N GLY A 1089 26.70 38.31 14.77
CA GLY A 1089 27.92 37.89 15.48
C GLY A 1089 28.62 36.65 14.93
N CYS A 1090 28.13 36.05 13.84
CA CYS A 1090 28.77 34.94 13.12
C CYS A 1090 29.04 35.32 11.66
N THR A 1091 29.96 34.62 10.99
CA THR A 1091 30.28 34.84 9.57
C THR A 1091 29.95 33.62 8.70
N PRO A 1092 28.67 33.38 8.35
CA PRO A 1092 28.32 32.32 7.38
C PRO A 1092 29.05 32.50 6.05
N GLY A 1093 29.52 31.40 5.46
CA GLY A 1093 30.30 31.35 4.23
C GLY A 1093 31.33 30.22 4.25
N TRP A 1094 31.99 29.96 3.12
CA TRP A 1094 32.87 28.80 2.98
C TRP A 1094 34.35 29.17 3.13
N ASP A 1095 35.03 28.57 4.11
CA ASP A 1095 36.46 28.83 4.37
C ASP A 1095 37.37 28.13 3.35
N LEU A 1096 37.01 26.88 3.01
CA LEU A 1096 37.73 26.05 2.05
C LEU A 1096 37.10 26.17 0.66
N MET A 1097 37.93 26.25 -0.36
CA MET A 1097 37.48 26.28 -1.75
C MET A 1097 37.74 24.94 -2.44
N PRO A 1098 36.94 24.59 -3.46
CA PRO A 1098 37.02 23.33 -4.20
C PRO A 1098 38.43 22.98 -4.67
N ARG A 1099 38.78 21.71 -4.59
CA ARG A 1099 40.01 21.10 -5.12
C ARG A 1099 39.66 19.81 -5.87
N PRO A 1100 40.57 19.24 -6.68
CA PRO A 1100 40.36 17.92 -7.26
C PRO A 1100 39.95 16.89 -6.20
N LEU A 1101 38.97 16.04 -6.53
CA LEU A 1101 38.44 15.05 -5.59
C LEU A 1101 39.57 14.15 -5.06
N GLY A 1102 39.60 13.94 -3.74
CA GLY A 1102 40.62 13.12 -3.09
C GLY A 1102 41.93 13.84 -2.76
N SER A 1103 41.97 15.17 -2.87
CA SER A 1103 43.17 15.96 -2.56
C SER A 1103 43.45 16.13 -1.06
N ASP A 1104 42.50 15.80 -0.18
CA ASP A 1104 42.63 16.00 1.26
C ASP A 1104 42.95 14.69 1.99
N GLU A 1105 43.43 14.82 3.22
CA GLU A 1105 43.75 13.67 4.06
C GLU A 1105 42.52 13.18 4.83
N ALA A 1106 42.40 11.85 4.96
CA ALA A 1106 41.33 11.17 5.70
C ALA A 1106 41.52 11.25 7.22
N ARG A 1107 41.48 12.47 7.76
CA ARG A 1107 41.49 12.80 9.20
C ARG A 1107 40.65 14.05 9.48
N TRP A 1108 40.20 14.22 10.72
CA TRP A 1108 39.52 15.46 11.17
C TRP A 1108 40.52 16.62 11.31
N LEU A 1109 40.01 17.85 11.22
CA LEU A 1109 40.79 19.03 11.61
C LEU A 1109 41.03 19.02 13.13
N GLU A 1110 42.20 19.50 13.53
CA GLU A 1110 42.63 19.62 14.94
C GLU A 1110 41.93 20.76 15.68
#